data_AF-A0A3P8ULT3-F1
#
_entry.id   AF-A0A3P8ULT3-F1
#
_cell.length_a   1.000
_cell.length_b   1.000
_cell.length_c   1.000
_cell.angle_alpha   90.00
_cell.angle_beta   90.00
_cell.angle_gamma   90.00
#
_symmetry.space_group_name_H-M   'P 1'
#
loop_
_entity.id
_entity.type
_entity.pdbx_description
1 polymer ?
#
loop_
_entity_poly.entity_id
_entity_poly.type
_entity_poly.pdbx_seq_one_letter_code
_entity_poly.pdbx_strand_id
1 'polypeptide(L)'
;MVLLSLSLSLSLGLQDDEVVLQCSTTIQKEQQKLCLAAEGFGNRLCFLESISNSKNVPPDLSICTFVLEQSLSVRALQEMLANTEDKADGTAQGGGHRTLLYGHAVLLRHSYSGMYLCCLSTSRSSTDKLAFDVGLQEDTTGEACWWTIHPASKQRSEGEKVRVGDDLILVSISSERYLHLSYGNGSLHVDAAFQQTLWSVAPICSGSEVAQGFLIGGDVLRLLHGHMDECLTVPSGEHGDEQRRAVHYEGGAVSSHARSLWRLETLRVVWSGSHIRWGQPFRLRHVTTGKYLSLIEDKCLQLMDKEKADIKSTAFCFRSSKEKLDPGVKKEVDGMGFPDIKYGDSVCFIQHVDTYLWLTYQTADAKCVRMGGVQRKAIMHHEGHMDDGLTLSRSQHEESRTARVIRSTVFLFNLFIRGLDTLRKKGAGSTLELPIESVSLSLQDLIGYFQPPGDHLEHEDKQNRLRALKNRQNLFQEEGMISLVLECIDRLHVYSSAAHFAEAVGREAGESWSSILNSLYQLLAALIRGNRKNCAQFSGSLDWLVSRLERLEASSGILEVLHCVLVESPEALNIIKEGHIKSIISLLDKHGRNHKVLDVLCSLCVCNGVAVRSNQNLICDNLLPGRDLLLQTRLVSHVSSMRPNIFLGVSDGSAQYRKWYYELIVDQMLPFVTAEATHLRVVCVCVCTGHDQPGAGSPSLNVVLTVSIRQTSSGCIARSVSSPNQHLLRSEDVVSCCLDLSVPSISFRINGQPVQGMFENFNSDGLFFPVVSFSAGVKVRFLLGGRHGEFKFLPPPGYAPCCEAVLPREKLKLEAGQDQTAARDLLGPTVTLSQAAFTPTPVDTSQIVLPPHLERIREKLAENIHELWVMNKIELGWTFGAVRDDNKRQHPCLVEFSKLPEQERSYNLQMSLETLKTLLALGCHVGLADEHAVEKVKRMKLSSTYQLSSGYKPAPLDLNHIKLTSTQEAMVDKLAENAHNVWARDRIHQGWTYGIQQVTPAVPHVCLFTGVCVY
;
A
#
# COMPACT_ATOMS: atom_id res chain seq x y z
N MET A 1 16.43 71.83 -4.35
CA MET A 1 15.56 70.68 -3.98
C MET A 1 15.30 69.70 -5.14
N VAL A 2 15.63 70.03 -6.40
CA VAL A 2 15.42 69.17 -7.60
C VAL A 2 16.60 68.22 -7.91
N LEU A 3 17.79 68.45 -7.34
CA LEU A 3 18.98 67.60 -7.58
C LEU A 3 19.10 66.40 -6.61
N LEU A 4 18.31 66.36 -5.54
CA LEU A 4 18.31 65.26 -4.56
C LEU A 4 17.23 64.19 -4.83
N SER A 5 16.29 64.43 -5.76
CA SER A 5 15.31 63.42 -6.19
C SER A 5 15.81 62.56 -7.35
N LEU A 6 16.77 63.04 -8.15
CA LEU A 6 17.37 62.30 -9.27
C LEU A 6 18.38 61.22 -8.83
N SER A 7 18.89 61.27 -7.60
CA SER A 7 19.78 60.23 -7.07
C SER A 7 19.02 59.01 -6.52
N LEU A 8 17.72 59.13 -6.28
CA LEU A 8 16.85 58.05 -5.79
C LEU A 8 16.29 57.18 -6.93
N SER A 9 16.19 57.71 -8.16
CA SER A 9 15.62 57.01 -9.32
C SER A 9 16.58 56.07 -10.07
N LEU A 10 17.84 55.94 -9.62
CA LEU A 10 18.88 55.15 -10.29
C LEU A 10 19.36 53.93 -9.48
N SER A 11 18.86 53.73 -8.26
CA SER A 11 19.17 52.57 -7.42
C SER A 11 17.96 51.63 -7.33
N LEU A 12 18.17 50.33 -7.54
CA LEU A 12 17.11 49.32 -7.37
C LEU A 12 16.63 49.28 -5.90
N GLY A 13 15.34 49.52 -5.69
CA GLY A 13 14.65 49.37 -4.41
C GLY A 13 14.24 47.91 -4.18
N LEU A 14 14.15 47.49 -2.91
CA LEU A 14 13.99 46.08 -2.54
C LEU A 14 12.56 45.61 -2.26
N GLN A 15 11.51 46.40 -2.48
CA GLN A 15 10.16 45.97 -2.10
C GLN A 15 9.16 46.19 -3.24
N ASP A 16 8.69 45.06 -3.79
CA ASP A 16 7.69 44.95 -4.86
C ASP A 16 8.09 45.53 -6.22
N ASP A 17 9.40 45.76 -6.45
CA ASP A 17 9.91 46.11 -7.77
C ASP A 17 9.95 44.85 -8.65
N GLU A 18 9.34 44.94 -9.85
CA GLU A 18 9.35 43.87 -10.84
C GLU A 18 10.53 44.06 -11.79
N VAL A 19 11.33 43.00 -11.95
CA VAL A 19 12.54 42.99 -12.75
C VAL A 19 12.58 41.79 -13.70
N VAL A 20 13.36 41.90 -14.76
CA VAL A 20 13.73 40.78 -15.64
C VAL A 20 15.24 40.60 -15.63
N LEU A 21 15.68 39.35 -15.66
CA LEU A 21 17.09 38.98 -15.80
C LEU A 21 17.40 38.79 -17.28
N GLN A 22 18.33 39.59 -17.80
CA GLN A 22 18.72 39.58 -19.21
C GLN A 22 20.17 39.10 -19.37
N CYS A 23 20.44 38.30 -20.39
CA CYS A 23 21.80 37.98 -20.80
C CYS A 23 21.96 38.20 -22.31
N SER A 24 23.21 38.39 -22.75
CA SER A 24 23.55 38.54 -24.16
C SER A 24 24.56 37.49 -24.57
N THR A 25 24.26 36.75 -25.63
CA THR A 25 25.16 35.73 -26.19
C THR A 25 25.24 35.86 -27.70
N THR A 26 26.31 35.35 -28.30
CA THR A 26 26.49 35.40 -29.76
C THR A 26 26.24 34.03 -30.36
N ILE A 27 25.15 33.90 -31.12
CA ILE A 27 24.78 32.66 -31.84
C ILE A 27 24.81 32.97 -33.33
N GLN A 28 25.46 32.10 -34.12
CA GLN A 28 25.57 32.26 -35.57
C GLN A 28 26.10 33.65 -36.02
N LYS A 29 27.01 34.25 -35.25
CA LYS A 29 27.59 35.60 -35.44
C LYS A 29 26.63 36.78 -35.24
N GLU A 30 25.42 36.55 -34.75
CA GLU A 30 24.49 37.62 -34.34
C GLU A 30 24.37 37.67 -32.81
N GLN A 31 24.28 38.88 -32.24
CA GLN A 31 24.01 39.03 -30.81
C GLN A 31 22.53 38.76 -30.51
N GLN A 32 22.29 37.77 -29.66
CA GLN A 32 20.98 37.44 -29.11
C GLN A 32 20.87 37.91 -27.66
N LYS A 33 19.85 38.73 -27.39
CA LYS A 33 19.42 39.13 -26.06
C LYS A 33 18.31 38.20 -25.61
N LEU A 34 18.48 37.64 -24.42
CA LEU A 34 17.61 36.62 -23.85
C LEU A 34 17.19 37.05 -22.45
N CYS A 35 15.96 36.72 -22.08
CA CYS A 35 15.44 36.85 -20.73
C CYS A 35 15.32 35.47 -20.09
N LEU A 36 15.64 35.37 -18.79
CA LEU A 36 15.27 34.21 -17.99
C LEU A 36 13.75 34.15 -17.87
N ALA A 37 13.16 32.99 -18.14
CA ALA A 37 11.73 32.76 -18.07
C ALA A 37 11.43 31.42 -17.40
N ALA A 38 10.26 31.32 -16.77
CA ALA A 38 9.75 30.06 -16.24
C ALA A 38 8.23 30.06 -16.28
N GLU A 39 7.62 28.92 -16.62
CA GLU A 39 6.15 28.80 -16.61
C GLU A 39 5.64 28.53 -15.17
N GLY A 40 6.41 27.77 -14.39
CA GLY A 40 6.05 27.31 -13.05
C GLY A 40 5.07 26.15 -13.11
N PHE A 41 3.80 26.45 -13.43
CA PHE A 41 2.73 25.45 -13.48
C PHE A 41 2.98 24.40 -14.57
N GLY A 42 3.05 23.12 -14.20
CA GLY A 42 3.37 22.00 -15.12
C GLY A 42 4.80 21.96 -15.66
N ASN A 43 5.63 22.97 -15.37
CA ASN A 43 7.06 23.00 -15.71
C ASN A 43 7.85 23.84 -14.71
N ARG A 44 8.65 23.17 -13.87
CA ARG A 44 9.49 23.81 -12.85
C ARG A 44 10.80 24.36 -13.39
N LEU A 45 11.25 23.93 -14.58
CA LEU A 45 12.56 24.34 -15.12
C LEU A 45 12.49 25.73 -15.73
N CYS A 46 13.58 26.48 -15.58
CA CYS A 46 13.75 27.76 -16.26
C CYS A 46 14.21 27.53 -17.71
N PHE A 47 13.80 28.43 -18.60
CA PHE A 47 14.20 28.48 -20.00
C PHE A 47 14.45 29.93 -20.41
N LEU A 48 14.78 30.15 -21.69
CA LEU A 48 15.18 31.45 -22.22
C LEU A 48 14.18 31.95 -23.24
N GLU A 49 13.69 33.17 -23.04
CA GLU A 49 12.81 33.87 -23.97
C GLU A 49 13.62 34.92 -24.75
N SER A 50 13.60 34.85 -26.08
CA SER A 50 14.35 35.80 -26.91
C SER A 50 13.65 37.15 -27.02
N ILE A 51 14.37 38.24 -26.74
CA ILE A 51 13.88 39.62 -26.88
C ILE A 51 14.52 40.37 -28.06
N SER A 52 15.49 39.75 -28.76
CA SER A 52 16.19 40.38 -29.90
C SER A 52 15.26 40.75 -31.06
N ASN A 53 14.28 39.89 -31.38
CA ASN A 53 13.38 40.07 -32.52
C ASN A 53 12.00 40.64 -32.11
N SER A 54 11.94 41.45 -31.05
CA SER A 54 10.68 41.99 -30.48
C SER A 54 9.79 42.74 -31.48
N LYS A 55 10.38 43.26 -32.57
CA LYS A 55 9.66 43.95 -33.65
C LYS A 55 8.79 43.01 -34.49
N ASN A 56 9.29 41.82 -34.82
CA ASN A 56 8.58 40.87 -35.66
C ASN A 56 7.82 39.83 -34.82
N VAL A 57 8.41 39.41 -33.70
CA VAL A 57 7.85 38.41 -32.81
C VAL A 57 7.79 38.98 -31.38
N PRO A 58 6.60 39.21 -30.80
CA PRO A 58 6.46 39.71 -29.44
C PRO A 58 7.06 38.73 -28.42
N PRO A 59 7.91 39.17 -27.48
CA PRO A 59 8.38 38.32 -26.39
C PRO A 59 7.29 38.12 -25.33
N ASP A 60 7.20 36.92 -24.75
CA ASP A 60 6.27 36.66 -23.64
C ASP A 60 6.86 37.15 -22.31
N LEU A 61 6.76 38.45 -22.05
CA LEU A 61 7.33 39.06 -20.84
C LEU A 61 6.64 38.61 -19.54
N SER A 62 5.42 38.05 -19.62
CA SER A 62 4.64 37.68 -18.43
C SER A 62 5.27 36.57 -17.58
N ILE A 63 6.09 35.73 -18.21
CA ILE A 63 6.80 34.60 -17.58
C ILE A 63 8.27 34.93 -17.31
N CYS A 64 8.72 36.13 -17.69
CA CYS A 64 10.09 36.59 -17.48
C CYS A 64 10.22 37.46 -16.21
N THR A 65 9.09 37.90 -15.65
CA THR A 65 9.03 38.86 -14.55
C THR A 65 9.26 38.19 -13.20
N PHE A 66 10.29 38.66 -12.48
CA PHE A 66 10.60 38.30 -11.11
C PHE A 66 10.40 39.51 -10.19
N VAL A 67 9.98 39.25 -8.96
CA VAL A 67 9.83 40.22 -7.88
C VAL A 67 10.99 40.01 -6.91
N LEU A 68 11.67 41.11 -6.58
CA LEU A 68 12.66 41.13 -5.50
C LEU A 68 11.90 41.18 -4.16
N GLU A 69 11.81 40.04 -3.47
CA GLU A 69 11.00 39.93 -2.25
C GLU A 69 11.81 40.23 -0.98
N GLN A 70 13.04 39.73 -0.93
CA GLN A 70 13.91 39.93 0.22
C GLN A 70 15.37 40.07 -0.19
N SER A 71 16.11 40.90 0.55
CA SER A 71 17.56 40.96 0.50
C SER A 71 18.15 41.10 1.89
N LEU A 72 19.13 40.25 2.19
CA LEU A 72 19.77 40.13 3.48
C LEU A 72 21.29 40.01 3.32
N SER A 73 22.03 40.43 4.35
CA SER A 73 23.43 40.02 4.44
C SER A 73 23.50 38.50 4.69
N VAL A 74 24.57 37.86 4.22
CA VAL A 74 24.76 36.40 4.37
C VAL A 74 24.66 35.96 5.84
N ARG A 75 25.14 36.78 6.79
CA ARG A 75 25.03 36.50 8.23
C ARG A 75 23.59 36.53 8.73
N ALA A 76 22.82 37.54 8.33
CA ALA A 76 21.41 37.65 8.70
C ALA A 76 20.57 36.51 8.12
N LEU A 77 20.94 36.01 6.94
CA LEU A 77 20.31 34.82 6.35
C LEU A 77 20.61 33.56 7.19
N GLN A 78 21.86 33.34 7.58
CA GLN A 78 22.23 32.20 8.44
C GLN A 78 21.48 32.23 9.79
N GLU A 79 21.34 33.41 10.39
CA GLU A 79 20.55 33.60 11.62
C GLU A 79 19.05 33.35 11.38
N MET A 80 18.50 33.73 10.23
CA MET A 80 17.11 33.44 9.89
C MET A 80 16.91 31.92 9.78
N LEU A 81 17.77 31.24 9.03
CA LEU A 81 17.65 29.80 8.77
C LEU A 81 17.80 28.97 10.05
N ALA A 82 18.65 29.40 10.98
CA ALA A 82 18.81 28.76 12.29
C ALA A 82 17.58 28.88 13.21
N ASN A 83 16.73 29.89 13.00
CA ASN A 83 15.55 30.18 13.83
C ASN A 83 14.23 29.64 13.23
N THR A 84 14.29 28.90 12.12
CA THR A 84 13.09 28.47 11.38
C THR A 84 12.25 27.41 12.13
N GLU A 85 12.79 26.75 13.16
CA GLU A 85 12.03 25.77 13.96
C GLU A 85 11.02 26.41 14.94
N ASP A 86 11.20 27.69 15.30
CA ASP A 86 10.43 28.33 16.39
C ASP A 86 9.38 29.39 15.95
N LYS A 87 9.19 29.60 14.63
CA LYS A 87 8.25 30.64 14.13
C LYS A 87 7.23 30.09 13.14
N ALA A 88 6.23 29.37 13.67
CA ALA A 88 5.00 29.05 12.94
C ALA A 88 3.94 30.18 13.00
N ASP A 89 4.14 31.24 13.79
CA ASP A 89 3.21 32.36 13.84
C ASP A 89 3.94 33.72 13.97
N GLY A 90 3.68 34.62 13.01
CA GLY A 90 3.73 36.07 13.24
C GLY A 90 5.09 36.77 13.19
N THR A 91 5.27 37.57 12.13
CA THR A 91 6.16 38.75 12.03
C THR A 91 7.66 38.51 11.81
N ALA A 92 8.04 38.26 10.55
CA ALA A 92 9.32 38.74 10.04
C ALA A 92 9.24 40.27 9.93
N GLN A 93 9.96 41.00 10.78
CA GLN A 93 10.08 42.45 10.73
C GLN A 93 10.75 42.89 9.42
N GLY A 94 9.92 43.13 8.39
CA GLY A 94 10.31 43.78 7.14
C GLY A 94 10.58 45.27 7.41
N GLY A 95 11.85 45.63 7.63
CA GLY A 95 12.25 47.03 7.56
C GLY A 95 12.08 47.51 6.10
N GLY A 96 11.28 48.57 5.90
CA GLY A 96 10.86 49.07 4.58
C GLY A 96 11.99 49.42 3.60
N HIS A 97 11.62 49.70 2.33
CA HIS A 97 12.45 50.06 1.17
C HIS A 97 13.97 50.00 1.41
N ARG A 98 14.50 48.77 1.49
CA ARG A 98 15.96 48.57 1.56
C ARG A 98 16.54 48.80 0.15
N THR A 99 17.82 49.14 0.06
CA THR A 99 18.54 49.21 -1.23
C THR A 99 19.32 47.93 -1.46
N LEU A 100 19.32 47.42 -2.70
CA LEU A 100 20.10 46.24 -3.05
C LEU A 100 21.60 46.54 -3.06
N LEU A 101 22.40 45.75 -2.35
CA LEU A 101 23.85 45.89 -2.23
C LEU A 101 24.56 44.67 -2.81
N TYR A 102 25.74 44.88 -3.41
CA TYR A 102 26.65 43.78 -3.74
C TYR A 102 27.06 43.02 -2.47
N GLY A 103 27.02 41.69 -2.53
CA GLY A 103 27.37 40.78 -1.43
C GLY A 103 26.19 40.35 -0.57
N HIS A 104 25.00 40.88 -0.83
CA HIS A 104 23.78 40.42 -0.20
C HIS A 104 23.24 39.17 -0.89
N ALA A 105 22.57 38.34 -0.09
CA ALA A 105 21.69 37.29 -0.56
C ALA A 105 20.34 37.91 -0.97
N VAL A 106 19.80 37.46 -2.10
CA VAL A 106 18.49 37.86 -2.62
C VAL A 106 17.57 36.66 -2.80
N LEU A 107 16.28 36.92 -2.59
CA LEU A 107 15.19 36.01 -2.84
C LEU A 107 14.36 36.55 -4.01
N LEU A 108 14.31 35.77 -5.09
CA LEU A 108 13.59 36.11 -6.32
C LEU A 108 12.31 35.27 -6.39
N ARG A 109 11.16 35.93 -6.43
CA ARG A 109 9.86 35.27 -6.61
C ARG A 109 9.37 35.50 -8.04
N HIS A 110 8.98 34.45 -8.73
CA HIS A 110 8.35 34.57 -10.03
C HIS A 110 6.96 35.23 -9.89
N SER A 111 6.74 36.37 -10.56
CA SER A 111 5.56 37.23 -10.34
C SER A 111 4.26 36.45 -10.54
N TYR A 112 4.20 35.62 -11.58
CA TYR A 112 2.99 34.92 -12.00
C TYR A 112 2.68 33.64 -11.20
N SER A 113 3.66 32.74 -11.03
CA SER A 113 3.41 31.47 -10.32
C SER A 113 3.40 31.63 -8.80
N GLY A 114 4.05 32.69 -8.28
CA GLY A 114 4.26 32.88 -6.85
C GLY A 114 5.36 31.97 -6.26
N MET A 115 6.04 31.19 -7.10
CA MET A 115 7.13 30.29 -6.69
C MET A 115 8.47 31.03 -6.66
N TYR A 116 9.43 30.49 -5.93
CA TYR A 116 10.77 31.06 -5.74
C TYR A 116 11.80 30.43 -6.67
N LEU A 117 12.70 31.25 -7.21
CA LEU A 117 13.80 30.79 -8.06
C LEU A 117 14.86 30.06 -7.22
N CYS A 118 15.17 28.81 -7.57
CA CYS A 118 16.03 27.94 -6.80
C CYS A 118 17.00 27.12 -7.67
N CYS A 119 18.08 26.67 -7.02
CA CYS A 119 18.99 25.67 -7.56
C CYS A 119 18.48 24.27 -7.16
N LEU A 120 18.01 23.48 -8.13
CA LEU A 120 17.45 22.15 -7.89
C LEU A 120 18.58 21.12 -7.71
N SER A 121 18.28 20.03 -7.01
CA SER A 121 19.23 18.92 -6.85
C SER A 121 19.28 17.97 -8.08
N THR A 122 18.55 18.27 -9.13
CA THR A 122 18.48 17.45 -10.36
C THR A 122 19.51 17.95 -11.38
N SER A 123 19.98 17.04 -12.25
CA SER A 123 20.95 17.32 -13.32
C SER A 123 20.46 16.74 -14.64
N ARG A 124 19.29 17.20 -15.10
CA ARG A 124 18.59 16.64 -16.28
C ARG A 124 18.84 17.43 -17.55
N SER A 125 19.04 18.74 -17.45
CA SER A 125 19.06 19.66 -18.60
C SER A 125 20.44 19.80 -19.25
N SER A 126 21.51 19.60 -18.49
CA SER A 126 22.89 19.81 -18.94
C SER A 126 23.57 18.50 -19.36
N THR A 127 24.46 18.58 -20.35
CA THR A 127 25.40 17.50 -20.66
C THR A 127 26.49 17.37 -19.59
N ASP A 128 26.74 18.45 -18.84
CA ASP A 128 27.63 18.46 -17.69
C ASP A 128 26.94 17.83 -16.48
N LYS A 129 27.50 16.71 -16.00
CA LYS A 129 27.03 15.98 -14.81
C LYS A 129 27.25 16.74 -13.50
N LEU A 130 28.12 17.75 -13.53
CA LEU A 130 28.39 18.64 -12.40
C LEU A 130 27.64 19.96 -12.50
N ALA A 131 26.64 20.07 -13.37
CA ALA A 131 25.71 21.19 -13.38
C ALA A 131 24.37 20.77 -12.73
N PHE A 132 23.74 21.72 -12.04
CA PHE A 132 22.43 21.53 -11.42
C PHE A 132 21.38 22.28 -12.21
N ASP A 133 20.16 21.75 -12.27
CA ASP A 133 19.06 22.41 -12.96
C ASP A 133 18.60 23.66 -12.16
N VAL A 134 18.29 24.74 -12.88
CA VAL A 134 17.71 25.94 -12.27
C VAL A 134 16.20 25.94 -12.51
N GLY A 135 15.44 26.13 -11.44
CA GLY A 135 13.98 26.00 -11.50
C GLY A 135 13.24 26.77 -10.42
N LEU A 136 11.95 26.49 -10.30
CA LEU A 136 11.04 27.11 -9.36
C LEU A 136 10.57 26.12 -8.29
N GLN A 137 10.47 26.58 -7.05
CA GLN A 137 9.93 25.81 -5.92
C GLN A 137 8.92 26.64 -5.11
N GLU A 138 7.91 26.00 -4.52
CA GLU A 138 6.88 26.68 -3.71
C GLU A 138 7.39 27.09 -2.33
N ASP A 139 8.22 26.24 -1.72
CA ASP A 139 8.73 26.46 -0.37
C ASP A 139 10.00 27.30 -0.35
N THR A 140 10.08 28.26 0.58
CA THR A 140 11.30 29.03 0.87
C THR A 140 12.22 28.31 1.86
N THR A 141 11.91 27.08 2.24
CA THR A 141 12.62 26.35 3.29
C THR A 141 14.01 25.94 2.81
N GLY A 142 15.04 26.48 3.46
CA GLY A 142 16.44 26.15 3.21
C GLY A 142 17.20 27.17 2.34
N GLU A 143 18.42 26.81 1.98
CA GLU A 143 19.38 27.70 1.29
C GLU A 143 19.21 27.73 -0.24
N ALA A 144 18.45 26.78 -0.82
CA ALA A 144 18.40 26.57 -2.26
C ALA A 144 17.72 27.69 -3.07
N CYS A 145 16.85 28.48 -2.43
CA CYS A 145 16.15 29.61 -3.07
C CYS A 145 16.92 30.93 -3.02
N TRP A 146 18.10 30.94 -2.39
CA TRP A 146 18.87 32.15 -2.13
C TRP A 146 20.07 32.28 -3.07
N TRP A 147 20.25 33.49 -3.60
CA TRP A 147 21.31 33.82 -4.54
C TRP A 147 22.12 35.01 -4.03
N THR A 148 23.45 34.94 -4.02
CA THR A 148 24.30 36.12 -3.74
C THR A 148 24.60 36.89 -5.02
N ILE A 149 24.67 38.22 -4.90
CA ILE A 149 24.98 39.12 -6.01
C ILE A 149 26.41 39.61 -5.91
N HIS A 150 27.20 39.33 -6.94
CA HIS A 150 28.57 39.80 -7.06
C HIS A 150 28.75 40.75 -8.27
N PRO A 151 29.67 41.73 -8.17
CA PRO A 151 29.96 42.63 -9.28
C PRO A 151 30.71 41.90 -10.40
N ALA A 152 30.32 42.16 -11.66
CA ALA A 152 30.94 41.54 -12.83
C ALA A 152 32.41 41.94 -13.05
N SER A 153 32.82 43.13 -12.59
CA SER A 153 34.17 43.66 -12.77
C SER A 153 34.59 44.52 -11.56
N LYS A 154 35.88 44.87 -11.51
CA LYS A 154 36.45 45.75 -10.47
C LYS A 154 35.94 47.20 -10.51
N GLN A 155 34.99 47.53 -11.41
CA GLN A 155 34.35 48.85 -11.45
C GLN A 155 33.39 49.08 -10.28
N ARG A 156 32.89 48.02 -9.66
CA ARG A 156 32.04 48.02 -8.46
C ARG A 156 32.67 47.14 -7.38
N SER A 157 32.37 47.44 -6.13
CA SER A 157 32.86 46.69 -4.97
C SER A 157 31.72 46.17 -4.10
N GLU A 158 32.00 45.14 -3.31
CA GLU A 158 31.09 44.60 -2.29
C GLU A 158 30.60 45.71 -1.35
N GLY A 159 29.30 45.72 -1.03
CA GLY A 159 28.65 46.76 -0.23
C GLY A 159 28.22 48.03 -0.98
N GLU A 160 28.58 48.19 -2.26
CA GLU A 160 28.04 49.27 -3.09
C GLU A 160 26.59 48.98 -3.54
N LYS A 161 25.84 50.04 -3.83
CA LYS A 161 24.45 49.96 -4.33
C LYS A 161 24.42 49.47 -5.77
N VAL A 162 23.58 48.49 -6.05
CA VAL A 162 23.32 48.01 -7.42
C VAL A 162 22.50 49.05 -8.18
N ARG A 163 22.97 49.44 -9.36
CA ARG A 163 22.28 50.41 -10.24
C ARG A 163 21.55 49.71 -11.37
N VAL A 164 20.53 50.38 -11.91
CA VAL A 164 19.82 49.90 -13.10
C VAL A 164 20.79 49.74 -14.27
N GLY A 165 20.81 48.56 -14.89
CA GLY A 165 21.69 48.24 -16.01
C GLY A 165 23.11 47.82 -15.63
N ASP A 166 23.46 47.71 -14.35
CA ASP A 166 24.72 47.08 -13.94
C ASP A 166 24.71 45.57 -14.32
N ASP A 167 25.86 45.04 -14.73
CA ASP A 167 26.05 43.61 -14.98
C ASP A 167 26.34 42.87 -13.66
N LEU A 168 25.59 41.81 -13.40
CA LEU A 168 25.60 41.03 -12.16
C LEU A 168 26.08 39.60 -12.40
N ILE A 169 26.71 39.04 -11.38
CA ILE A 169 26.97 37.61 -11.26
C ILE A 169 26.11 37.07 -10.12
N LEU A 170 25.27 36.08 -10.42
CA LEU A 170 24.42 35.41 -9.44
C LEU A 170 25.04 34.07 -9.05
N VAL A 171 25.19 33.83 -7.75
CA VAL A 171 25.75 32.59 -7.19
C VAL A 171 24.75 31.97 -6.23
N SER A 172 24.43 30.69 -6.43
CA SER A 172 23.58 29.93 -5.51
C SER A 172 24.29 29.73 -4.17
N ILE A 173 23.59 29.97 -3.05
CA ILE A 173 24.15 29.77 -1.72
C ILE A 173 24.32 28.30 -1.38
N SER A 174 23.35 27.45 -1.73
CA SER A 174 23.37 26.02 -1.37
C SER A 174 24.45 25.23 -2.10
N SER A 175 24.72 25.59 -3.36
CA SER A 175 25.63 24.83 -4.23
C SER A 175 26.93 25.56 -4.55
N GLU A 176 27.04 26.85 -4.21
CA GLU A 176 28.17 27.72 -4.58
C GLU A 176 28.44 27.74 -6.10
N ARG A 177 27.38 27.60 -6.90
CA ARG A 177 27.46 27.55 -8.38
C ARG A 177 26.86 28.81 -8.99
N TYR A 178 27.40 29.25 -10.11
CA TYR A 178 26.93 30.42 -10.85
C TYR A 178 25.66 30.08 -11.63
N LEU A 179 24.75 31.05 -11.74
CA LEU A 179 23.67 30.98 -12.72
C LEU A 179 24.28 31.09 -14.13
N HIS A 180 24.36 29.96 -14.81
CA HIS A 180 25.15 29.78 -16.01
C HIS A 180 24.26 29.57 -17.25
N LEU A 181 24.66 30.21 -18.35
CA LEU A 181 24.07 30.02 -19.66
C LEU A 181 24.89 28.97 -20.43
N SER A 182 24.41 27.73 -20.46
CA SER A 182 25.07 26.65 -21.17
C SER A 182 24.55 26.49 -22.60
N TYR A 183 25.42 26.03 -23.49
CA TYR A 183 25.07 25.67 -24.86
C TYR A 183 25.27 24.16 -25.03
N GLY A 184 24.16 23.42 -25.19
CA GLY A 184 24.15 21.95 -25.26
C GLY A 184 23.15 21.46 -26.32
N ASN A 185 23.44 20.34 -26.98
CA ASN A 185 22.55 19.70 -27.98
C ASN A 185 21.97 20.63 -29.07
N GLY A 186 22.64 21.74 -29.39
CA GLY A 186 22.17 22.70 -30.40
C GLY A 186 21.18 23.74 -29.90
N SER A 187 20.92 23.80 -28.59
CA SER A 187 20.08 24.81 -27.93
C SER A 187 20.78 25.43 -26.71
N LEU A 188 20.28 26.59 -26.29
CA LEU A 188 20.70 27.23 -25.04
C LEU A 188 19.86 26.72 -23.88
N HIS A 189 20.51 26.49 -22.75
CA HIS A 189 19.88 26.07 -21.51
C HIS A 189 20.40 26.94 -20.35
N VAL A 190 19.67 26.93 -19.24
CA VAL A 190 20.07 27.61 -18.01
C VAL A 190 20.33 26.55 -16.96
N ASP A 191 21.53 26.54 -16.42
CA ASP A 191 21.96 25.63 -15.38
C ASP A 191 22.75 26.37 -14.30
N ALA A 192 23.04 25.69 -13.20
CA ALA A 192 23.93 26.18 -12.15
C ALA A 192 25.25 25.42 -12.25
N ALA A 193 26.30 26.10 -12.72
CA ALA A 193 27.61 25.52 -13.04
C ALA A 193 28.78 26.40 -12.57
N PHE A 194 30.02 25.98 -12.84
CA PHE A 194 31.23 26.70 -12.41
C PHE A 194 31.61 27.90 -13.29
N GLN A 195 30.97 28.07 -14.44
CA GLN A 195 31.25 29.16 -15.37
C GLN A 195 30.34 30.36 -15.10
N GLN A 196 30.93 31.56 -15.08
CA GLN A 196 30.20 32.80 -14.84
C GLN A 196 29.42 33.23 -16.08
N THR A 197 28.21 33.76 -15.88
CA THR A 197 27.42 34.43 -16.90
C THR A 197 27.05 35.82 -16.42
N LEU A 198 27.14 36.81 -17.31
CA LEU A 198 26.75 38.19 -17.02
C LEU A 198 25.24 38.35 -17.17
N TRP A 199 24.58 38.71 -16.08
CA TRP A 199 23.15 38.98 -16.02
C TRP A 199 22.90 40.46 -15.77
N SER A 200 22.20 41.13 -16.68
CA SER A 200 21.75 42.51 -16.51
C SER A 200 20.32 42.54 -15.97
N VAL A 201 20.07 43.38 -14.97
CA VAL A 201 18.74 43.56 -14.38
C VAL A 201 18.06 44.75 -15.04
N ALA A 202 16.91 44.51 -15.67
CA ALA A 202 16.08 45.56 -16.26
C ALA A 202 14.78 45.74 -15.46
N PRO A 203 14.44 46.97 -15.02
CA PRO A 203 13.20 47.24 -14.31
C PRO A 203 12.02 47.18 -15.27
N ILE A 204 10.94 46.53 -14.82
CA ILE A 204 9.66 46.41 -15.53
C ILE A 204 8.63 47.36 -14.94
N CYS A 205 8.49 47.33 -13.61
CA CYS A 205 7.56 48.16 -12.84
C CYS A 205 8.21 48.48 -11.49
N SER A 206 7.94 49.67 -10.95
CA SER A 206 8.32 49.98 -9.56
C SER A 206 7.09 49.99 -8.67
N GLY A 207 7.07 49.18 -7.62
CA GLY A 207 5.93 49.06 -6.71
C GLY A 207 5.62 50.34 -5.93
N SER A 208 6.64 51.17 -5.67
CA SER A 208 6.50 52.40 -4.89
C SER A 208 5.88 53.58 -5.64
N GLU A 209 6.00 53.60 -6.98
CA GLU A 209 5.56 54.70 -7.84
C GLU A 209 4.23 54.40 -8.56
N VAL A 210 3.61 53.23 -8.34
CA VAL A 210 2.33 52.88 -8.99
C VAL A 210 1.17 53.68 -8.41
N ALA A 211 0.56 54.53 -9.23
CA ALA A 211 -0.69 55.20 -8.87
C ALA A 211 -1.87 54.22 -8.80
N GLN A 212 -2.58 54.18 -7.68
CA GLN A 212 -3.75 53.30 -7.50
C GLN A 212 -4.91 53.65 -8.45
N GLY A 213 -5.49 52.63 -9.07
CA GLY A 213 -6.65 52.76 -9.97
C GLY A 213 -6.32 53.16 -11.41
N PHE A 214 -5.05 53.34 -11.75
CA PHE A 214 -4.61 53.67 -13.11
C PHE A 214 -4.12 52.44 -13.88
N LEU A 215 -4.25 52.49 -15.20
CA LEU A 215 -3.81 51.45 -16.12
C LEU A 215 -2.29 51.44 -16.25
N ILE A 216 -1.69 50.27 -16.02
CA ILE A 216 -0.29 50.00 -16.29
C ILE A 216 -0.14 48.99 -17.42
N GLY A 217 1.02 49.00 -18.09
CA GLY A 217 1.35 47.95 -19.04
C GLY A 217 1.47 46.59 -18.34
N GLY A 218 1.11 45.51 -19.04
CA GLY A 218 1.08 44.17 -18.48
C GLY A 218 -0.19 43.82 -17.69
N ASP A 219 -1.07 44.78 -17.41
CA ASP A 219 -2.36 44.47 -16.78
C ASP A 219 -3.23 43.57 -17.66
N VAL A 220 -4.01 42.72 -16.98
CA VAL A 220 -5.10 41.96 -17.59
C VAL A 220 -6.42 42.68 -17.28
N LEU A 221 -7.21 42.91 -18.32
CA LEU A 221 -8.41 43.74 -18.25
C LEU A 221 -9.52 43.24 -19.17
N ARG A 222 -10.71 43.78 -18.95
CA ARG A 222 -11.88 43.65 -19.81
C ARG A 222 -12.16 44.98 -20.50
N LEU A 223 -12.49 44.88 -21.77
CA LEU A 223 -12.90 46.01 -22.62
C LEU A 223 -14.43 46.00 -22.67
N LEU A 224 -15.05 46.91 -21.92
CA LEU A 224 -16.51 47.02 -21.80
C LEU A 224 -17.01 48.12 -22.75
N HIS A 225 -17.98 47.79 -23.58
CA HIS A 225 -18.57 48.67 -24.57
C HIS A 225 -19.75 49.46 -23.97
N GLY A 226 -19.47 50.70 -23.59
CA GLY A 226 -20.46 51.71 -23.19
C GLY A 226 -21.61 51.24 -22.28
N HIS A 227 -22.79 51.83 -22.52
CA HIS A 227 -24.02 51.67 -21.72
C HIS A 227 -24.71 50.29 -21.85
N MET A 228 -24.12 49.36 -22.59
CA MET A 228 -24.77 48.13 -23.08
C MET A 228 -24.40 46.85 -22.30
N ASP A 229 -23.51 46.94 -21.29
CA ASP A 229 -22.97 45.77 -20.57
C ASP A 229 -22.42 44.68 -21.52
N GLU A 230 -21.92 45.10 -22.68
CA GLU A 230 -21.27 44.25 -23.68
C GLU A 230 -19.75 44.29 -23.47
N CYS A 231 -19.06 43.17 -23.69
CA CYS A 231 -17.61 43.10 -23.58
C CYS A 231 -16.96 42.50 -24.82
N LEU A 232 -15.69 42.86 -25.07
CA LEU A 232 -14.93 42.33 -26.20
C LEU A 232 -14.58 40.84 -25.99
N THR A 233 -15.28 40.04 -26.78
CA THR A 233 -15.42 38.59 -26.91
C THR A 233 -14.53 37.81 -27.88
N VAL A 234 -14.26 36.53 -27.60
CA VAL A 234 -13.89 35.48 -28.57
C VAL A 234 -14.91 34.33 -28.44
N PRO A 235 -15.19 33.56 -29.51
CA PRO A 235 -16.10 32.42 -29.42
C PRO A 235 -15.67 31.36 -28.39
N SER A 236 -16.65 30.66 -27.83
CA SER A 236 -16.45 29.56 -26.87
C SER A 236 -15.60 28.43 -27.46
N GLY A 237 -14.97 27.61 -26.59
CA GLY A 237 -14.08 26.50 -26.96
C GLY A 237 -14.73 25.31 -27.65
N GLU A 238 -16.05 25.24 -27.61
CA GLU A 238 -16.80 24.27 -28.43
C GLU A 238 -16.70 24.58 -29.94
N HIS A 239 -16.37 25.83 -30.29
CA HIS A 239 -16.17 26.27 -31.66
C HIS A 239 -14.71 26.06 -32.05
N GLY A 240 -14.46 25.50 -33.23
CA GLY A 240 -13.12 25.12 -33.66
C GLY A 240 -12.10 26.28 -33.68
N ASP A 241 -10.80 25.96 -33.67
CA ASP A 241 -9.69 26.91 -33.59
C ASP A 241 -9.75 28.07 -34.62
N GLU A 242 -10.32 27.82 -35.80
CA GLU A 242 -10.53 28.83 -36.85
C GLU A 242 -11.63 29.84 -36.48
N GLN A 243 -12.74 29.39 -35.90
CA GLN A 243 -13.82 30.27 -35.45
C GLN A 243 -13.38 31.11 -34.25
N ARG A 244 -12.53 30.56 -33.37
CA ARG A 244 -11.90 31.28 -32.25
C ARG A 244 -10.93 32.38 -32.68
N ARG A 245 -10.67 32.58 -33.98
CA ARG A 245 -9.92 33.74 -34.48
C ARG A 245 -10.75 35.00 -34.62
N ALA A 246 -12.08 34.87 -34.69
CA ALA A 246 -12.98 36.01 -34.84
C ALA A 246 -13.21 36.74 -33.51
N VAL A 247 -13.40 38.06 -33.58
CA VAL A 247 -13.63 38.92 -32.40
C VAL A 247 -15.01 39.57 -32.50
N HIS A 248 -15.75 39.57 -31.40
CA HIS A 248 -17.11 40.09 -31.33
C HIS A 248 -17.41 40.74 -29.99
N TYR A 249 -18.53 41.44 -29.87
CA TYR A 249 -19.10 41.90 -28.62
C TYR A 249 -20.23 40.96 -28.20
N GLU A 250 -20.22 40.56 -26.94
CA GLU A 250 -21.26 39.73 -26.31
C GLU A 250 -21.59 40.31 -24.93
N GLY A 251 -22.89 40.44 -24.64
CA GLY A 251 -23.39 40.92 -23.35
C GLY A 251 -23.71 39.80 -22.38
N GLY A 252 -23.93 40.17 -21.11
CA GLY A 252 -24.35 39.23 -20.06
C GLY A 252 -23.20 38.51 -19.38
N ALA A 253 -23.35 37.20 -19.12
CA ALA A 253 -22.45 36.43 -18.24
C ALA A 253 -20.97 36.39 -18.71
N VAL A 254 -20.71 36.67 -19.99
CA VAL A 254 -19.36 36.71 -20.59
C VAL A 254 -18.41 37.68 -19.89
N SER A 255 -18.94 38.76 -19.31
CA SER A 255 -18.17 39.71 -18.52
C SER A 255 -17.53 39.08 -17.27
N SER A 256 -17.95 37.87 -16.88
CA SER A 256 -17.37 37.06 -15.81
C SER A 256 -16.60 35.82 -16.29
N HIS A 257 -16.51 35.60 -17.61
CA HIS A 257 -15.81 34.44 -18.19
C HIS A 257 -14.35 34.76 -18.53
N ALA A 258 -13.53 33.72 -18.72
CA ALA A 258 -12.10 33.87 -19.04
C ALA A 258 -11.86 34.40 -20.47
N ARG A 259 -12.77 34.11 -21.41
CA ARG A 259 -12.71 34.54 -22.83
C ARG A 259 -12.85 36.05 -23.07
N SER A 260 -13.21 36.84 -22.07
CA SER A 260 -13.25 38.31 -22.17
C SER A 260 -11.98 39.01 -21.68
N LEU A 261 -10.95 38.25 -21.28
CA LEU A 261 -9.71 38.77 -20.71
C LEU A 261 -8.67 39.08 -21.78
N TRP A 262 -8.16 40.32 -21.73
CA TRP A 262 -7.13 40.84 -22.62
C TRP A 262 -5.95 41.34 -21.79
N ARG A 263 -4.73 41.00 -22.23
CA ARG A 263 -3.49 41.53 -21.68
C ARG A 263 -2.96 42.63 -22.57
N LEU A 264 -2.61 43.77 -21.98
CA LEU A 264 -2.00 44.89 -22.69
C LEU A 264 -0.47 44.76 -22.62
N GLU A 265 0.17 44.50 -23.75
CA GLU A 265 1.62 44.37 -23.84
C GLU A 265 2.23 45.58 -24.56
N THR A 266 3.08 46.34 -23.87
CA THR A 266 3.74 47.50 -24.50
C THR A 266 4.80 47.04 -25.50
N LEU A 267 5.19 47.91 -26.45
CA LEU A 267 6.25 47.62 -27.41
C LEU A 267 7.67 47.70 -26.81
N ARG A 268 7.80 48.01 -25.51
CA ARG A 268 9.07 48.16 -24.79
C ARG A 268 9.28 46.96 -23.88
N VAL A 269 10.54 46.65 -23.57
CA VAL A 269 10.89 45.64 -22.57
C VAL A 269 11.10 46.31 -21.22
N VAL A 270 12.06 47.24 -21.14
CA VAL A 270 12.31 48.07 -19.95
C VAL A 270 11.13 49.01 -19.74
N TRP A 271 10.68 49.14 -18.49
CA TRP A 271 9.50 49.92 -18.10
C TRP A 271 8.21 49.50 -18.85
N SER A 272 8.10 48.22 -19.20
CA SER A 272 6.89 47.71 -19.85
C SER A 272 5.67 47.73 -18.94
N GLY A 273 5.86 47.83 -17.61
CA GLY A 273 4.84 48.06 -16.60
C GLY A 273 4.60 49.53 -16.23
N SER A 274 5.09 50.48 -17.04
CA SER A 274 4.81 51.91 -16.83
C SER A 274 3.32 52.26 -17.02
N HIS A 275 2.91 53.42 -16.50
CA HIS A 275 1.58 53.96 -16.73
C HIS A 275 1.31 54.18 -18.23
N ILE A 276 0.19 53.64 -18.71
CA ILE A 276 -0.19 53.79 -20.12
C ILE A 276 -0.73 55.19 -20.35
N ARG A 277 -0.15 55.87 -21.35
CA ARG A 277 -0.53 57.21 -21.78
C ARG A 277 -1.35 57.20 -23.06
N TRP A 278 -2.09 58.28 -23.28
CA TRP A 278 -2.81 58.49 -24.54
C TRP A 278 -1.85 58.48 -25.74
N GLY A 279 -2.20 57.74 -26.80
CA GLY A 279 -1.39 57.59 -28.02
C GLY A 279 -0.13 56.71 -27.87
N GLN A 280 0.07 56.06 -26.72
CA GLN A 280 1.15 55.07 -26.55
C GLN A 280 0.79 53.76 -27.27
N PRO A 281 1.69 53.21 -28.11
CA PRO A 281 1.42 52.00 -28.85
C PRO A 281 1.61 50.75 -27.98
N PHE A 282 0.70 49.79 -28.11
CA PHE A 282 0.71 48.50 -27.43
C PHE A 282 0.11 47.42 -28.33
N ARG A 283 0.32 46.16 -27.95
CA ARG A 283 -0.32 44.97 -28.51
C ARG A 283 -1.40 44.49 -27.54
N LEU A 284 -2.50 43.98 -28.09
CA LEU A 284 -3.53 43.29 -27.30
C LEU A 284 -3.38 41.80 -27.48
N ARG A 285 -3.15 41.10 -26.38
CA ARG A 285 -3.05 39.64 -26.34
C ARG A 285 -4.27 39.07 -25.66
N HIS A 286 -4.97 38.16 -26.32
CA HIS A 286 -6.07 37.42 -25.69
C HIS A 286 -5.49 36.38 -24.74
N VAL A 287 -5.91 36.34 -23.47
CA VAL A 287 -5.18 35.58 -22.43
C VAL A 287 -5.30 34.07 -22.61
N THR A 288 -6.51 33.53 -22.81
CA THR A 288 -6.73 32.07 -22.85
C THR A 288 -6.21 31.44 -24.15
N THR A 289 -6.39 32.09 -25.29
CA THR A 289 -5.84 31.61 -26.57
C THR A 289 -4.37 32.00 -26.78
N GLY A 290 -3.88 33.01 -26.05
CA GLY A 290 -2.56 33.65 -26.16
C GLY A 290 -2.15 34.09 -27.56
N LYS A 291 -3.16 34.39 -28.40
CA LYS A 291 -3.00 35.00 -29.72
C LYS A 291 -3.11 36.52 -29.61
N TYR A 292 -2.57 37.23 -30.59
CA TYR A 292 -2.57 38.69 -30.65
C TYR A 292 -3.67 39.21 -31.55
N LEU A 293 -4.31 40.30 -31.14
CA LEU A 293 -5.22 41.03 -32.00
C LEU A 293 -4.45 41.64 -33.17
N SER A 294 -4.91 41.41 -34.39
CA SER A 294 -4.25 41.87 -35.62
C SER A 294 -5.28 42.37 -36.62
N LEU A 295 -4.88 43.36 -37.41
CA LEU A 295 -5.62 43.85 -38.55
C LEU A 295 -5.02 43.30 -39.85
N ILE A 296 -5.78 42.49 -40.58
CA ILE A 296 -5.40 41.98 -41.91
C ILE A 296 -5.75 43.03 -42.99
N GLU A 297 -5.07 42.98 -44.13
CA GLU A 297 -5.25 43.89 -45.29
C GLU A 297 -6.72 44.11 -45.70
N ASP A 298 -7.60 43.13 -45.50
CA ASP A 298 -9.05 43.21 -45.79
C ASP A 298 -9.88 43.96 -44.71
N LYS A 299 -9.26 44.78 -43.85
CA LYS A 299 -9.91 45.47 -42.71
C LYS A 299 -10.58 44.52 -41.70
N CYS A 300 -10.25 43.23 -41.75
CA CYS A 300 -10.79 42.22 -40.85
C CYS A 300 -9.93 42.09 -39.59
N LEU A 301 -10.58 42.23 -38.43
CA LEU A 301 -9.95 42.03 -37.13
C LEU A 301 -9.92 40.53 -36.80
N GLN A 302 -8.75 39.96 -36.58
CA GLN A 302 -8.57 38.55 -36.24
C GLN A 302 -7.45 38.33 -35.21
N LEU A 303 -7.50 37.18 -34.54
CA LEU A 303 -6.42 36.73 -33.67
C LEU A 303 -5.34 35.97 -34.47
N MET A 304 -4.10 36.40 -34.30
CA MET A 304 -2.90 35.83 -34.94
C MET A 304 -1.97 35.18 -33.94
N ASP A 305 -1.28 34.13 -34.37
CA ASP A 305 -0.24 33.47 -33.58
C ASP A 305 0.98 34.39 -33.40
N LYS A 306 1.79 34.10 -32.37
CA LYS A 306 2.95 34.90 -31.95
C LYS A 306 3.92 35.16 -33.10
N GLU A 307 4.14 34.18 -33.97
CA GLU A 307 5.10 34.21 -35.08
C GLU A 307 4.69 35.18 -36.20
N LYS A 308 3.40 35.54 -36.28
CA LYS A 308 2.84 36.43 -37.31
C LYS A 308 2.44 37.80 -36.77
N ALA A 309 2.67 38.05 -35.48
CA ALA A 309 2.22 39.25 -34.77
C ALA A 309 3.23 40.42 -34.88
N ASP A 310 3.47 40.90 -36.10
CA ASP A 310 4.39 42.01 -36.35
C ASP A 310 3.85 43.36 -35.84
N ILE A 311 4.72 44.36 -35.64
CA ILE A 311 4.30 45.68 -35.16
C ILE A 311 3.29 46.34 -36.11
N LYS A 312 3.42 46.13 -37.43
CA LYS A 312 2.56 46.82 -38.42
C LYS A 312 1.09 46.43 -38.31
N SER A 313 0.80 45.16 -38.04
CA SER A 313 -0.58 44.66 -37.96
C SER A 313 -1.16 44.65 -36.55
N THR A 314 -0.32 44.67 -35.50
CA THR A 314 -0.74 44.47 -34.10
C THR A 314 -0.57 45.68 -33.19
N ALA A 315 -0.11 46.82 -33.71
CA ALA A 315 0.07 48.03 -32.91
C ALA A 315 -1.23 48.86 -32.82
N PHE A 316 -1.78 48.93 -31.61
CA PHE A 316 -2.94 49.75 -31.26
C PHE A 316 -2.56 50.82 -30.24
N CYS A 317 -3.40 51.84 -30.09
CA CYS A 317 -3.25 52.84 -29.04
C CYS A 317 -4.61 53.31 -28.53
N PHE A 318 -4.64 53.81 -27.30
CA PHE A 318 -5.81 54.47 -26.73
C PHE A 318 -5.81 55.96 -27.07
N ARG A 319 -7.00 56.49 -27.37
CA ARG A 319 -7.27 57.92 -27.61
C ARG A 319 -8.44 58.37 -26.74
N SER A 320 -8.41 59.62 -26.29
CA SER A 320 -9.45 60.23 -25.47
C SER A 320 -10.65 60.73 -26.28
N SER A 321 -10.44 61.05 -27.56
CA SER A 321 -11.47 61.46 -28.51
C SER A 321 -11.13 61.00 -29.93
N LYS A 322 -12.11 61.02 -30.84
CA LYS A 322 -11.94 60.71 -32.27
C LYS A 322 -11.41 61.89 -33.10
N GLU A 323 -10.84 62.90 -32.47
CA GLU A 323 -10.28 64.06 -33.17
C GLU A 323 -8.94 63.73 -33.84
N LYS A 324 -8.68 64.38 -34.98
CA LYS A 324 -7.39 64.27 -35.68
C LYS A 324 -6.33 65.09 -34.95
N LEU A 325 -5.78 64.53 -33.87
CA LEU A 325 -4.63 65.09 -33.16
C LEU A 325 -3.33 64.66 -33.86
N ASP A 326 -2.45 65.63 -34.14
CA ASP A 326 -1.10 65.37 -34.64
C ASP A 326 -0.34 64.42 -33.69
N PRO A 327 0.36 63.39 -34.22
CA PRO A 327 1.22 62.54 -33.41
C PRO A 327 2.42 63.36 -32.93
N GLY A 328 2.27 64.04 -31.79
CA GLY A 328 3.33 64.84 -31.19
C GLY A 328 4.61 64.03 -30.95
N VAL A 329 5.75 64.73 -30.90
CA VAL A 329 7.08 64.15 -30.66
C VAL A 329 7.08 63.40 -29.32
N LYS A 330 7.16 62.06 -29.39
CA LYS A 330 7.18 61.19 -28.22
C LYS A 330 8.53 61.30 -27.51
N LYS A 331 8.58 61.97 -26.35
CA LYS A 331 9.73 61.86 -25.44
C LYS A 331 9.73 60.47 -24.81
N GLU A 332 10.86 59.78 -24.89
CA GLU A 332 11.11 58.59 -24.08
C GLU A 332 11.12 59.00 -22.62
N VAL A 333 10.36 58.29 -21.79
CA VAL A 333 10.31 58.49 -20.35
C VAL A 333 11.01 57.30 -19.72
N ASP A 334 12.07 57.57 -18.98
CA ASP A 334 12.68 56.61 -18.06
C ASP A 334 11.95 56.73 -16.72
N GLY A 335 11.27 55.66 -16.29
CA GLY A 335 10.43 55.62 -15.07
C GLY A 335 8.97 55.25 -15.33
N MET A 336 8.13 55.30 -14.29
CA MET A 336 6.70 54.93 -14.36
C MET A 336 5.86 55.85 -15.26
N GLY A 337 6.31 57.08 -15.51
CA GLY A 337 5.56 58.06 -16.31
C GLY A 337 4.32 58.62 -15.60
N PHE A 338 3.55 59.45 -16.30
CA PHE A 338 2.38 60.13 -15.74
C PHE A 338 1.11 59.26 -15.87
N PRO A 339 0.30 59.10 -14.81
CA PRO A 339 -0.90 58.26 -14.83
C PRO A 339 -2.09 58.96 -15.50
N ASP A 340 -2.36 58.63 -16.78
CA ASP A 340 -3.41 59.26 -17.60
C ASP A 340 -4.76 58.51 -17.58
N ILE A 341 -4.72 57.18 -17.69
CA ILE A 341 -5.91 56.35 -17.93
C ILE A 341 -6.33 55.67 -16.62
N LYS A 342 -7.57 55.92 -16.18
CA LYS A 342 -8.13 55.39 -14.93
C LYS A 342 -9.21 54.34 -15.20
N TYR A 343 -9.17 53.23 -14.48
CA TYR A 343 -10.18 52.17 -14.57
C TYR A 343 -11.58 52.69 -14.18
N GLY A 344 -12.61 52.27 -14.91
CA GLY A 344 -14.02 52.66 -14.69
C GLY A 344 -14.38 54.10 -15.11
N ASP A 345 -13.47 55.06 -14.91
CA ASP A 345 -13.74 56.48 -15.13
C ASP A 345 -13.37 56.96 -16.54
N SER A 346 -12.30 56.39 -17.12
CA SER A 346 -11.82 56.80 -18.45
C SER A 346 -12.59 56.10 -19.55
N VAL A 347 -13.04 56.87 -20.54
CA VAL A 347 -13.60 56.34 -21.80
C VAL A 347 -12.50 56.36 -22.85
N CYS A 348 -12.15 55.17 -23.34
CA CYS A 348 -11.05 54.96 -24.28
C CYS A 348 -11.58 54.60 -25.67
N PHE A 349 -10.97 55.16 -26.70
CA PHE A 349 -11.16 54.72 -28.09
C PHE A 349 -9.90 54.00 -28.57
N ILE A 350 -10.06 52.80 -29.15
CA ILE A 350 -8.94 52.04 -29.71
C ILE A 350 -8.73 52.44 -31.18
N GLN A 351 -7.51 52.85 -31.51
CA GLN A 351 -7.09 53.19 -32.87
C GLN A 351 -5.90 52.31 -33.29
N HIS A 352 -5.93 51.79 -34.51
CA HIS A 352 -4.76 51.13 -35.11
C HIS A 352 -3.72 52.17 -35.52
N VAL A 353 -2.45 51.95 -35.13
CA VAL A 353 -1.40 52.97 -35.25
C VAL A 353 -0.97 53.20 -36.70
N ASP A 354 -0.92 52.15 -37.52
CA ASP A 354 -0.43 52.23 -38.91
C ASP A 354 -1.53 52.73 -39.88
N THR A 355 -2.75 52.21 -39.74
CA THR A 355 -3.87 52.52 -40.66
C THR A 355 -4.80 53.62 -40.16
N TYR A 356 -4.65 54.08 -38.92
CA TYR A 356 -5.49 55.10 -38.26
C TYR A 356 -6.98 54.77 -38.16
N LEU A 357 -7.37 53.51 -38.41
CA LEU A 357 -8.74 53.04 -38.29
C LEU A 357 -9.15 52.90 -36.82
N TRP A 358 -10.43 53.14 -36.54
CA TRP A 358 -11.05 53.04 -35.22
C TRP A 358 -11.76 51.70 -35.04
N LEU A 359 -11.64 51.11 -33.84
CA LEU A 359 -12.40 49.93 -33.47
C LEU A 359 -13.88 50.31 -33.31
N THR A 360 -14.76 49.59 -34.02
CA THR A 360 -16.22 49.77 -33.98
C THR A 360 -16.89 48.41 -34.13
N TYR A 361 -18.20 48.33 -33.90
CA TYR A 361 -19.00 47.13 -34.20
C TYR A 361 -19.62 47.19 -35.60
N GLN A 362 -19.89 46.02 -36.17
CA GLN A 362 -20.71 45.87 -37.38
C GLN A 362 -22.18 45.73 -36.99
N THR A 363 -23.05 46.58 -37.52
CA THR A 363 -24.51 46.49 -37.30
C THR A 363 -25.06 45.18 -37.86
N ALA A 364 -25.74 44.37 -37.03
CA ALA A 364 -26.32 43.10 -37.46
C ALA A 364 -27.57 43.30 -38.34
N ASP A 365 -27.73 42.47 -39.38
CA ASP A 365 -28.93 42.47 -40.22
C ASP A 365 -30.19 42.11 -39.42
N ALA A 366 -31.31 42.81 -39.69
CA ALA A 366 -32.59 42.66 -38.97
C ALA A 366 -33.21 41.24 -39.00
N LYS A 367 -32.67 40.31 -39.81
CA LYS A 367 -33.04 38.89 -39.81
C LYS A 367 -32.35 38.07 -38.69
N CYS A 368 -31.12 38.39 -38.31
CA CYS A 368 -30.36 37.65 -37.28
C CYS A 368 -30.87 37.90 -35.86
N VAL A 369 -31.38 39.10 -35.57
CA VAL A 369 -31.89 39.47 -34.24
C VAL A 369 -33.10 38.63 -33.82
N ARG A 370 -33.86 38.06 -34.77
CA ARG A 370 -35.00 37.16 -34.49
C ARG A 370 -34.61 35.75 -34.05
N MET A 371 -33.34 35.35 -34.19
CA MET A 371 -32.83 34.01 -33.89
C MET A 371 -32.07 33.91 -32.55
N GLY A 372 -32.08 34.96 -31.72
CA GLY A 372 -31.67 34.87 -30.31
C GLY A 372 -30.19 35.09 -29.98
N GLY A 373 -29.33 35.42 -30.96
CA GLY A 373 -27.92 35.75 -30.70
C GLY A 373 -27.64 37.26 -30.79
N VAL A 374 -27.31 37.91 -29.67
CA VAL A 374 -26.85 39.31 -29.63
C VAL A 374 -25.31 39.36 -29.72
N GLN A 375 -24.74 38.73 -30.76
CA GLN A 375 -23.30 38.83 -31.04
C GLN A 375 -23.08 39.86 -32.15
N ARG A 376 -22.27 40.90 -31.87
CA ARG A 376 -21.91 41.93 -32.85
C ARG A 376 -20.44 41.78 -33.23
N LYS A 377 -20.14 41.63 -34.51
CA LYS A 377 -18.74 41.48 -34.96
C LYS A 377 -17.95 42.78 -34.76
N ALA A 378 -16.74 42.69 -34.24
CA ALA A 378 -15.83 43.84 -34.10
C ALA A 378 -15.03 44.05 -35.40
N ILE A 379 -14.94 45.31 -35.87
CA ILE A 379 -14.25 45.68 -37.13
C ILE A 379 -13.45 46.98 -36.94
N MET A 380 -12.53 47.25 -37.86
CA MET A 380 -11.81 48.53 -37.91
C MET A 380 -12.38 49.42 -39.03
N HIS A 381 -12.86 50.62 -38.68
CA HIS A 381 -13.53 51.54 -39.60
C HIS A 381 -12.90 52.94 -39.59
N HIS A 382 -13.11 53.73 -40.65
CA HIS A 382 -12.47 55.05 -40.80
C HIS A 382 -13.06 56.12 -39.87
N GLU A 383 -14.35 56.02 -39.55
CA GLU A 383 -15.05 56.93 -38.62
C GLU A 383 -15.48 56.23 -37.31
N GLY A 384 -15.85 54.95 -37.39
CA GLY A 384 -16.56 54.22 -36.33
C GLY A 384 -17.88 54.88 -35.90
N HIS A 385 -18.58 54.31 -34.93
CA HIS A 385 -19.81 54.89 -34.36
C HIS A 385 -19.51 55.86 -33.19
N MET A 386 -20.44 56.74 -32.82
CA MET A 386 -20.20 57.72 -31.73
C MET A 386 -20.22 57.07 -30.34
N ASP A 387 -20.81 55.90 -30.21
CA ASP A 387 -20.95 55.09 -28.99
C ASP A 387 -19.82 54.06 -28.82
N ASP A 388 -18.74 54.13 -29.62
CA ASP A 388 -17.55 53.25 -29.54
C ASP A 388 -16.73 53.37 -28.24
N GLY A 389 -17.17 54.20 -27.29
CA GLY A 389 -16.46 54.44 -26.04
C GLY A 389 -16.31 53.16 -25.21
N LEU A 390 -15.07 52.77 -24.92
CA LEU A 390 -14.76 51.61 -24.09
C LEU A 390 -14.41 52.05 -22.67
N THR A 391 -15.07 51.45 -21.68
CA THR A 391 -14.64 51.54 -20.29
C THR A 391 -13.76 50.34 -19.96
N LEU A 392 -12.73 50.56 -19.16
CA LEU A 392 -11.77 49.52 -18.79
C LEU A 392 -12.10 48.99 -17.40
N SER A 393 -12.17 47.67 -17.26
CA SER A 393 -12.29 47.00 -15.96
C SER A 393 -11.10 46.10 -15.72
N ARG A 394 -10.38 46.30 -14.62
CA ARG A 394 -9.24 45.45 -14.22
C ARG A 394 -9.74 44.08 -13.78
N SER A 395 -9.09 43.00 -14.20
CA SER A 395 -9.40 41.66 -13.68
C SER A 395 -8.81 41.47 -12.28
N GLN A 396 -9.41 40.60 -11.48
CA GLN A 396 -8.79 40.17 -10.22
C GLN A 396 -7.52 39.36 -10.52
N HIS A 397 -6.52 39.46 -9.64
CA HIS A 397 -5.24 38.77 -9.83
C HIS A 397 -5.43 37.25 -9.95
N GLU A 398 -6.28 36.65 -9.11
CA GLU A 398 -6.60 35.22 -9.15
C GLU A 398 -7.21 34.81 -10.50
N GLU A 399 -8.10 35.62 -11.06
CA GLU A 399 -8.74 35.35 -12.33
C GLU A 399 -7.74 35.42 -13.50
N SER A 400 -6.86 36.41 -13.51
CA SER A 400 -5.78 36.49 -14.52
C SER A 400 -4.83 35.30 -14.45
N ARG A 401 -4.52 34.83 -13.23
CA ARG A 401 -3.74 33.61 -13.01
C ARG A 401 -4.50 32.39 -13.51
N THR A 402 -5.77 32.26 -13.17
CA THR A 402 -6.59 31.12 -13.63
C THR A 402 -6.63 31.05 -15.15
N ALA A 403 -6.82 32.18 -15.84
CA ALA A 403 -6.91 32.25 -17.30
C ALA A 403 -5.63 31.80 -18.02
N ARG A 404 -4.45 32.11 -17.46
CA ARG A 404 -3.19 31.64 -18.03
C ARG A 404 -2.88 30.18 -17.65
N VAL A 405 -3.29 29.70 -16.47
CA VAL A 405 -3.25 28.25 -16.17
C VAL A 405 -4.11 27.46 -17.17
N ILE A 406 -5.30 27.98 -17.51
CA ILE A 406 -6.15 27.39 -18.56
C ILE A 406 -5.39 27.31 -19.88
N ARG A 407 -4.79 28.42 -20.34
CA ARG A 407 -3.98 28.43 -21.57
C ARG A 407 -2.93 27.33 -21.59
N SER A 408 -2.11 27.27 -20.53
CA SER A 408 -0.97 26.35 -20.47
C SER A 408 -1.45 24.90 -20.40
N THR A 409 -2.55 24.64 -19.69
CA THR A 409 -3.18 23.30 -19.63
C THR A 409 -3.77 22.90 -20.97
N VAL A 410 -4.56 23.77 -21.61
CA VAL A 410 -5.18 23.52 -22.92
C VAL A 410 -4.11 23.23 -23.97
N PHE A 411 -3.02 24.00 -23.97
CA PHE A 411 -1.90 23.78 -24.89
C PHE A 411 -1.26 22.40 -24.67
N LEU A 412 -0.92 22.05 -23.43
CA LEU A 412 -0.26 20.80 -23.09
C LEU A 412 -1.13 19.58 -23.41
N PHE A 413 -2.42 19.63 -23.08
CA PHE A 413 -3.35 18.52 -23.33
C PHE A 413 -3.64 18.35 -24.82
N ASN A 414 -3.78 19.44 -25.59
CA ASN A 414 -3.90 19.34 -27.04
C ASN A 414 -2.64 18.76 -27.70
N LEU A 415 -1.44 19.13 -27.21
CA LEU A 415 -0.18 18.54 -27.66
C LEU A 415 -0.16 17.03 -27.38
N PHE A 416 -0.58 16.63 -26.17
CA PHE A 416 -0.67 15.23 -25.77
C PHE A 416 -1.67 14.44 -26.63
N ILE A 417 -2.89 14.96 -26.84
CA ILE A 417 -3.92 14.34 -27.69
C ILE A 417 -3.40 14.17 -29.13
N ARG A 418 -2.80 15.21 -29.71
CA ARG A 418 -2.21 15.14 -31.07
C ARG A 418 -1.08 14.12 -31.15
N GLY A 419 -0.28 14.00 -30.10
CA GLY A 419 0.77 12.98 -29.99
C GLY A 419 0.20 11.57 -29.99
N LEU A 420 -0.80 11.30 -29.15
CA LEU A 420 -1.52 10.01 -29.10
C LEU A 420 -2.18 9.65 -30.44
N ASP A 421 -2.76 10.63 -31.12
CA ASP A 421 -3.39 10.44 -32.43
C ASP A 421 -2.39 10.08 -33.53
N THR A 422 -1.20 10.67 -33.46
CA THR A 422 -0.13 10.39 -34.41
C THR A 422 0.40 8.97 -34.22
N LEU A 423 0.56 8.55 -32.96
CA LEU A 423 0.96 7.17 -32.62
C LEU A 423 -0.07 6.15 -33.08
N ARG A 424 -1.37 6.45 -32.88
CA ARG A 424 -2.47 5.59 -33.37
C ARG A 424 -2.45 5.41 -34.89
N LYS A 425 -2.11 6.46 -35.64
CA LYS A 425 -2.10 6.43 -37.12
C LYS A 425 -0.86 5.77 -37.71
N LYS A 426 0.31 5.86 -37.04
CA LYS A 426 1.60 5.42 -37.60
C LYS A 426 2.11 4.07 -37.07
N GLY A 427 1.54 3.53 -35.99
CA GLY A 427 2.01 2.28 -35.38
C GLY A 427 3.36 2.44 -34.66
N ALA A 428 3.72 1.44 -33.84
CA ALA A 428 4.94 1.42 -33.01
C ALA A 428 6.21 1.48 -33.88
N GLY A 429 6.75 2.68 -34.10
CA GLY A 429 7.92 2.88 -34.97
C GLY A 429 8.33 4.34 -35.21
N SER A 430 7.48 5.32 -34.86
CA SER A 430 7.88 6.73 -34.88
C SER A 430 8.49 7.16 -33.55
N THR A 431 9.70 7.72 -33.58
CA THR A 431 10.36 8.44 -32.46
C THR A 431 9.61 9.74 -32.17
N LEU A 432 8.41 9.65 -31.61
CA LEU A 432 7.62 10.80 -31.18
C LEU A 432 7.65 10.82 -29.66
N GLU A 433 8.38 11.78 -29.11
CA GLU A 433 8.52 11.96 -27.67
C GLU A 433 7.24 12.62 -27.13
N LEU A 434 6.48 11.87 -26.32
CA LEU A 434 5.31 12.41 -25.63
C LEU A 434 5.76 13.13 -24.34
N PRO A 435 5.15 14.27 -23.99
CA PRO A 435 5.50 15.02 -22.78
C PRO A 435 4.88 14.38 -21.52
N ILE A 436 5.22 13.11 -21.23
CA ILE A 436 4.64 12.32 -20.14
C ILE A 436 4.91 12.96 -18.78
N GLU A 437 6.14 13.40 -18.54
CA GLU A 437 6.52 14.03 -17.27
C GLU A 437 5.79 15.36 -17.05
N SER A 438 5.76 16.24 -18.06
CA SER A 438 5.06 17.52 -17.98
C SER A 438 3.55 17.35 -17.78
N VAL A 439 2.93 16.34 -18.42
CA VAL A 439 1.52 16.01 -18.22
C VAL A 439 1.26 15.52 -16.80
N SER A 440 2.11 14.63 -16.29
CA SER A 440 2.00 14.12 -14.92
C SER A 440 2.09 15.25 -13.88
N LEU A 441 3.11 16.11 -14.01
CA LEU A 441 3.29 17.26 -13.12
C LEU A 441 2.13 18.26 -13.21
N SER A 442 1.68 18.58 -14.44
CA SER A 442 0.54 19.47 -14.65
C SER A 442 -0.76 18.92 -14.02
N LEU A 443 -0.99 17.61 -14.11
CA LEU A 443 -2.13 16.98 -13.44
C LEU A 443 -2.05 17.09 -11.92
N GLN A 444 -0.88 16.84 -11.33
CA GLN A 444 -0.67 17.00 -9.88
C GLN A 444 -0.90 18.44 -9.43
N ASP A 445 -0.36 19.41 -10.17
CA ASP A 445 -0.56 20.83 -9.89
C ASP A 445 -2.03 21.23 -10.00
N LEU A 446 -2.77 20.73 -10.99
CA LEU A 446 -4.20 21.01 -11.14
C LEU A 446 -5.01 20.39 -10.01
N ILE A 447 -4.69 19.17 -9.59
CA ILE A 447 -5.36 18.51 -8.46
C ILE A 447 -5.13 19.31 -7.17
N GLY A 448 -3.89 19.75 -6.92
CA GLY A 448 -3.57 20.63 -5.78
C GLY A 448 -4.25 22.00 -5.89
N TYR A 449 -4.30 22.57 -7.09
CA TYR A 449 -4.96 23.84 -7.35
C TYR A 449 -6.46 23.79 -7.02
N PHE A 450 -7.14 22.68 -7.34
CA PHE A 450 -8.56 22.48 -7.04
C PHE A 450 -8.83 21.78 -5.70
N GLN A 451 -7.83 21.65 -4.83
CA GLN A 451 -8.00 20.97 -3.55
C GLN A 451 -9.02 21.74 -2.66
N PRO A 452 -10.00 21.04 -2.05
CA PRO A 452 -10.92 21.68 -1.13
C PRO A 452 -10.19 22.14 0.15
N PRO A 453 -10.62 23.24 0.77
CA PRO A 453 -10.04 23.71 2.02
C PRO A 453 -10.25 22.68 3.14
N GLY A 454 -9.20 22.44 3.93
CA GLY A 454 -9.23 21.49 5.05
C GLY A 454 -10.23 21.88 6.14
N ASP A 455 -10.72 20.88 6.88
CA ASP A 455 -11.73 21.08 7.93
C ASP A 455 -11.20 21.81 9.18
N HIS A 456 -9.88 21.96 9.32
CA HIS A 456 -9.23 22.66 10.42
C HIS A 456 -9.26 24.20 10.31
N LEU A 457 -9.62 24.74 9.13
CA LEU A 457 -9.64 26.18 8.89
C LEU A 457 -10.85 26.84 9.56
N GLU A 458 -10.71 28.11 9.94
CA GLU A 458 -11.83 28.90 10.43
C GLU A 458 -12.95 28.99 9.38
N HIS A 459 -14.20 29.07 9.86
CA HIS A 459 -15.37 29.01 8.99
C HIS A 459 -15.37 30.13 7.94
N GLU A 460 -14.99 31.36 8.29
CA GLU A 460 -14.96 32.49 7.36
C GLU A 460 -13.94 32.27 6.23
N ASP A 461 -12.71 31.90 6.58
CA ASP A 461 -11.66 31.57 5.62
C ASP A 461 -12.02 30.39 4.74
N LYS A 462 -12.65 29.36 5.32
CA LYS A 462 -13.15 28.20 4.58
C LYS A 462 -14.18 28.63 3.53
N GLN A 463 -15.14 29.48 3.89
CA GLN A 463 -16.15 29.98 2.94
C GLN A 463 -15.56 30.88 1.85
N ASN A 464 -14.56 31.72 2.19
CA ASN A 464 -13.84 32.53 1.21
C ASN A 464 -13.10 31.64 0.19
N ARG A 465 -12.36 30.62 0.67
CA ARG A 465 -11.66 29.65 -0.20
C ARG A 465 -12.61 28.80 -1.04
N LEU A 466 -13.77 28.41 -0.51
CA LEU A 466 -14.81 27.70 -1.28
C LEU A 466 -15.40 28.58 -2.39
N ARG A 467 -15.63 29.87 -2.15
CA ARG A 467 -16.07 30.82 -3.18
C ARG A 467 -15.02 30.98 -4.28
N ALA A 468 -13.76 31.17 -3.90
CA ALA A 468 -12.64 31.24 -4.84
C ALA A 468 -12.50 29.94 -5.67
N LEU A 469 -12.60 28.77 -5.02
CA LEU A 469 -12.58 27.47 -5.69
C LEU A 469 -13.70 27.32 -6.73
N LYS A 470 -14.94 27.67 -6.37
CA LYS A 470 -16.08 27.63 -7.30
C LYS A 470 -15.88 28.57 -8.49
N ASN A 471 -15.36 29.77 -8.26
CA ASN A 471 -15.06 30.71 -9.34
C ASN A 471 -14.02 30.13 -10.32
N ARG A 472 -12.95 29.53 -9.80
CA ARG A 472 -11.94 28.84 -10.62
C ARG A 472 -12.52 27.68 -11.41
N GLN A 473 -13.36 26.85 -10.79
CA GLN A 473 -14.05 25.75 -11.48
C GLN A 473 -14.95 26.24 -12.62
N ASN A 474 -15.68 27.35 -12.43
CA ASN A 474 -16.52 27.93 -13.48
C ASN A 474 -15.68 28.46 -14.64
N LEU A 475 -14.55 29.15 -14.38
CA LEU A 475 -13.66 29.65 -15.43
C LEU A 475 -13.10 28.51 -16.31
N PHE A 476 -12.77 27.36 -15.72
CA PHE A 476 -12.33 26.18 -16.46
C PHE A 476 -13.47 25.54 -17.27
N GLN A 477 -14.68 25.50 -16.72
CA GLN A 477 -15.84 24.92 -17.41
C GLN A 477 -16.21 25.73 -18.66
N GLU A 478 -16.23 27.07 -18.58
CA GLU A 478 -16.53 27.95 -19.71
C GLU A 478 -15.53 27.84 -20.88
N GLU A 479 -14.30 27.40 -20.61
CA GLU A 479 -13.26 27.13 -21.62
C GLU A 479 -13.28 25.68 -22.14
N GLY A 480 -14.27 24.87 -21.74
CA GLY A 480 -14.42 23.49 -22.23
C GLY A 480 -13.42 22.50 -21.62
N MET A 481 -12.87 22.78 -20.44
CA MET A 481 -11.83 21.94 -19.85
C MET A 481 -12.31 20.52 -19.51
N ILE A 482 -13.58 20.36 -19.14
CA ILE A 482 -14.16 19.03 -18.86
C ILE A 482 -14.13 18.17 -20.14
N SER A 483 -14.56 18.71 -21.29
CA SER A 483 -14.53 17.94 -22.55
C SER A 483 -13.11 17.58 -22.97
N LEU A 484 -12.15 18.48 -22.75
CA LEU A 484 -10.73 18.22 -23.05
C LEU A 484 -10.16 17.10 -22.18
N VAL A 485 -10.48 17.09 -20.88
CA VAL A 485 -10.08 16.00 -19.96
C VAL A 485 -10.73 14.67 -20.39
N LEU A 486 -12.02 14.70 -20.75
CA LEU A 486 -12.72 13.51 -21.25
C LEU A 486 -12.09 12.98 -22.54
N GLU A 487 -11.69 13.86 -23.46
CA GLU A 487 -11.00 13.45 -24.68
C GLU A 487 -9.64 12.80 -24.36
N CYS A 488 -8.83 13.37 -23.46
CA CYS A 488 -7.60 12.73 -22.98
C CYS A 488 -7.87 11.32 -22.42
N ILE A 489 -8.90 11.18 -21.60
CA ILE A 489 -9.31 9.90 -21.03
C ILE A 489 -9.70 8.90 -22.13
N ASP A 490 -10.53 9.31 -23.10
CA ASP A 490 -10.98 8.44 -24.19
C ASP A 490 -9.82 7.97 -25.07
N ARG A 491 -8.85 8.84 -25.40
CA ARG A 491 -7.66 8.44 -26.17
C ARG A 491 -6.78 7.46 -25.39
N LEU A 492 -6.67 7.58 -24.07
CA LEU A 492 -5.93 6.64 -23.22
C LEU A 492 -6.67 5.30 -23.03
N HIS A 493 -8.00 5.30 -23.02
CA HIS A 493 -8.80 4.09 -22.86
C HIS A 493 -8.75 3.14 -24.07
N VAL A 494 -8.22 3.59 -25.21
CA VAL A 494 -7.94 2.71 -26.36
C VAL A 494 -6.94 1.61 -26.00
N TYR A 495 -6.03 1.86 -25.06
CA TYR A 495 -5.06 0.88 -24.61
C TYR A 495 -5.65 0.02 -23.49
N SER A 496 -5.56 -1.31 -23.62
CA SER A 496 -6.16 -2.28 -22.69
C SER A 496 -5.34 -2.52 -21.42
N SER A 497 -4.01 -2.34 -21.47
CA SER A 497 -3.11 -2.53 -20.34
C SER A 497 -1.90 -1.59 -20.41
N ALA A 498 -1.24 -1.39 -19.27
CA ALA A 498 0.03 -0.67 -19.21
C ALA A 498 1.10 -1.25 -20.15
N ALA A 499 1.14 -2.58 -20.32
CA ALA A 499 2.06 -3.23 -21.25
C ALA A 499 1.77 -2.89 -22.72
N HIS A 500 0.50 -2.83 -23.12
CA HIS A 500 0.11 -2.43 -24.47
C HIS A 500 0.46 -0.96 -24.75
N PHE A 501 0.35 -0.08 -23.75
CA PHE A 501 0.83 1.30 -23.88
C PHE A 501 2.36 1.38 -23.94
N ALA A 502 3.06 0.55 -23.16
CA ALA A 502 4.52 0.47 -23.16
C ALA A 502 5.09 0.05 -24.52
N GLU A 503 4.41 -0.84 -25.25
CA GLU A 503 4.80 -1.25 -26.61
C GLU A 503 4.64 -0.11 -27.63
N ALA A 504 3.66 0.77 -27.45
CA ALA A 504 3.38 1.86 -28.39
C ALA A 504 4.28 3.09 -28.19
N VAL A 505 4.63 3.40 -26.94
CA VAL A 505 5.31 4.66 -26.56
C VAL A 505 6.70 4.43 -25.95
N GLY A 506 6.88 3.31 -25.25
CA GLY A 506 8.10 3.00 -24.48
C GLY A 506 7.79 2.56 -23.06
N ARG A 507 8.73 1.81 -22.45
CA ARG A 507 8.55 1.19 -21.12
C ARG A 507 8.25 2.22 -20.01
N GLU A 508 9.00 3.32 -19.97
CA GLU A 508 8.84 4.38 -18.96
C GLU A 508 7.45 5.04 -19.02
N ALA A 509 6.93 5.26 -20.23
CA ALA A 509 5.58 5.78 -20.44
C ALA A 509 4.50 4.77 -20.02
N GLY A 510 4.76 3.47 -20.23
CA GLY A 510 3.93 2.37 -19.76
C GLY A 510 3.73 2.35 -18.24
N GLU A 511 4.81 2.55 -17.48
CA GLU A 511 4.77 2.60 -16.01
C GLU A 511 3.93 3.78 -15.50
N SER A 512 3.97 4.91 -16.20
CA SER A 512 3.23 6.13 -15.84
C SER A 512 1.76 6.11 -16.28
N TRP A 513 1.34 5.17 -17.14
CA TRP A 513 0.02 5.16 -17.76
C TRP A 513 -1.13 5.08 -16.74
N SER A 514 -1.05 4.15 -15.78
CA SER A 514 -2.09 3.99 -14.75
C SER A 514 -2.16 5.19 -13.81
N SER A 515 -1.01 5.81 -13.51
CA SER A 515 -0.92 7.01 -12.69
C SER A 515 -1.56 8.23 -13.37
N ILE A 516 -1.28 8.45 -14.66
CA ILE A 516 -1.88 9.52 -15.46
C ILE A 516 -3.39 9.33 -15.58
N LEU A 517 -3.84 8.09 -15.84
CA LEU A 517 -5.25 7.78 -15.95
C LEU A 517 -6.01 8.05 -14.64
N ASN A 518 -5.45 7.62 -13.50
CA ASN A 518 -6.01 7.91 -12.18
C ASN A 518 -6.03 9.41 -11.89
N SER A 519 -4.95 10.13 -12.21
CA SER A 519 -4.85 11.58 -12.01
C SER A 519 -5.85 12.36 -12.87
N LEU A 520 -6.14 11.91 -14.10
CA LEU A 520 -7.19 12.49 -14.94
C LEU A 520 -8.59 12.34 -14.32
N TYR A 521 -8.91 11.17 -13.76
CA TYR A 521 -10.18 10.98 -13.05
C TYR A 521 -10.25 11.78 -11.73
N GLN A 522 -9.14 11.88 -10.99
CA GLN A 522 -9.07 12.73 -9.80
C GLN A 522 -9.24 14.22 -10.15
N LEU A 523 -8.62 14.69 -11.23
CA LEU A 523 -8.82 16.05 -11.74
C LEU A 523 -10.28 16.27 -12.15
N LEU A 524 -10.89 15.32 -12.86
CA LEU A 524 -12.30 15.38 -13.21
C LEU A 524 -13.19 15.48 -11.96
N ALA A 525 -12.90 14.71 -10.91
CA ALA A 525 -13.60 14.81 -9.63
C ALA A 525 -13.39 16.18 -8.98
N ALA A 526 -12.18 16.73 -8.99
CA ALA A 526 -11.85 18.03 -8.41
C ALA A 526 -12.54 19.20 -9.15
N LEU A 527 -12.72 19.10 -10.47
CA LEU A 527 -13.46 20.10 -11.27
C LEU A 527 -14.97 20.11 -10.99
N ILE A 528 -15.53 18.97 -10.54
CA ILE A 528 -16.98 18.78 -10.38
C ILE A 528 -17.41 18.95 -8.91
N ARG A 529 -16.58 18.52 -7.95
CA ARG A 529 -16.90 18.50 -6.51
C ARG A 529 -17.37 19.86 -6.00
N GLY A 530 -18.52 19.86 -5.31
CA GLY A 530 -19.09 21.06 -4.67
C GLY A 530 -19.70 22.08 -5.63
N ASN A 531 -19.76 21.80 -6.94
CA ASN A 531 -20.32 22.69 -7.95
C ASN A 531 -21.46 22.03 -8.73
N ARG A 532 -22.70 22.30 -8.28
CA ARG A 532 -23.93 21.79 -8.89
C ARG A 532 -24.05 22.07 -10.39
N LYS A 533 -23.56 23.20 -10.90
CA LYS A 533 -23.63 23.52 -12.34
C LYS A 533 -22.81 22.52 -13.17
N ASN A 534 -21.57 22.25 -12.73
CA ASN A 534 -20.68 21.30 -13.38
C ASN A 534 -21.25 19.87 -13.30
N CYS A 535 -21.81 19.48 -12.14
CA CYS A 535 -22.46 18.17 -11.98
C CYS A 535 -23.68 17.99 -12.90
N ALA A 536 -24.51 19.03 -13.06
CA ALA A 536 -25.68 19.00 -13.93
C ALA A 536 -25.27 18.82 -15.41
N GLN A 537 -24.24 19.53 -15.87
CA GLN A 537 -23.72 19.36 -17.23
C GLN A 537 -23.12 17.96 -17.44
N PHE A 538 -22.36 17.45 -16.46
CA PHE A 538 -21.77 16.12 -16.54
C PHE A 538 -22.81 14.98 -16.48
N SER A 539 -24.00 15.23 -15.92
CA SER A 539 -25.04 14.21 -15.79
C SER A 539 -25.44 13.53 -17.11
N GLY A 540 -25.34 14.23 -18.24
CA GLY A 540 -25.57 13.67 -19.57
C GLY A 540 -24.53 12.60 -20.00
N SER A 541 -23.35 12.59 -19.40
CA SER A 541 -22.24 11.67 -19.69
C SER A 541 -22.13 10.53 -18.66
N LEU A 542 -23.17 10.31 -17.85
CA LEU A 542 -23.14 9.27 -16.81
C LEU A 542 -23.03 7.85 -17.40
N ASP A 543 -23.74 7.57 -18.50
CA ASP A 543 -23.67 6.28 -19.21
C ASP A 543 -22.23 6.02 -19.70
N TRP A 544 -21.53 7.06 -20.19
CA TRP A 544 -20.11 6.99 -20.57
C TRP A 544 -19.25 6.61 -19.37
N LEU A 545 -19.41 7.26 -18.21
CA LEU A 545 -18.62 6.99 -17.01
C LEU A 545 -18.85 5.56 -16.51
N VAL A 546 -20.12 5.15 -16.42
CA VAL A 546 -20.50 3.81 -15.93
C VAL A 546 -19.95 2.69 -16.82
N SER A 547 -19.94 2.89 -18.13
CA SER A 547 -19.38 1.92 -19.08
C SER A 547 -17.88 1.64 -18.87
N ARG A 548 -17.14 2.55 -18.22
CA ARG A 548 -15.71 2.39 -17.95
C ARG A 548 -15.40 1.71 -16.62
N LEU A 549 -16.39 1.51 -15.74
CA LEU A 549 -16.18 0.87 -14.43
C LEU A 549 -15.73 -0.59 -14.52
N GLU A 550 -15.91 -1.27 -15.66
CA GLU A 550 -15.40 -2.62 -15.85
C GLU A 550 -13.86 -2.71 -15.84
N ARG A 551 -13.15 -1.58 -15.97
CA ARG A 551 -11.69 -1.52 -15.96
C ARG A 551 -11.15 -1.30 -14.55
N LEU A 552 -10.34 -2.25 -14.08
CA LEU A 552 -9.85 -2.32 -12.70
C LEU A 552 -8.88 -1.20 -12.31
N GLU A 553 -8.08 -0.70 -13.25
CA GLU A 553 -6.92 0.17 -12.96
C GLU A 553 -7.28 1.60 -12.52
N ALA A 554 -8.51 2.05 -12.81
CA ALA A 554 -8.99 3.40 -12.51
C ALA A 554 -10.27 3.44 -11.66
N SER A 555 -10.67 2.30 -11.07
CA SER A 555 -11.96 2.18 -10.37
C SER A 555 -12.11 3.14 -9.19
N SER A 556 -11.02 3.41 -8.46
CA SER A 556 -11.01 4.37 -7.34
C SER A 556 -11.35 5.80 -7.77
N GLY A 557 -10.75 6.28 -8.87
CA GLY A 557 -11.00 7.61 -9.41
C GLY A 557 -12.40 7.72 -10.03
N ILE A 558 -12.84 6.69 -10.75
CA ILE A 558 -14.18 6.66 -11.35
C ILE A 558 -15.28 6.69 -10.28
N LEU A 559 -15.13 5.89 -9.22
CA LEU A 559 -16.07 5.88 -8.09
C LEU A 559 -16.14 7.24 -7.39
N GLU A 560 -15.01 7.95 -7.30
CA GLU A 560 -14.95 9.28 -6.70
C GLU A 560 -15.68 10.33 -7.55
N VAL A 561 -15.51 10.31 -8.88
CA VAL A 561 -16.29 11.15 -9.80
C VAL A 561 -17.77 10.85 -9.68
N LEU A 562 -18.14 9.56 -9.69
CA LEU A 562 -19.53 9.12 -9.57
C LEU A 562 -20.15 9.59 -8.25
N HIS A 563 -19.46 9.40 -7.13
CA HIS A 563 -19.90 9.91 -5.82
C HIS A 563 -20.11 11.43 -5.84
N CYS A 564 -19.16 12.20 -6.38
CA CYS A 564 -19.28 13.67 -6.45
C CYS A 564 -20.51 14.13 -7.23
N VAL A 565 -20.81 13.47 -8.36
CA VAL A 565 -21.97 13.82 -9.20
C VAL A 565 -23.29 13.50 -8.49
N LEU A 566 -23.37 12.32 -7.85
CA LEU A 566 -24.60 11.85 -7.20
C LEU A 566 -24.99 12.65 -5.95
N VAL A 567 -24.00 13.12 -5.19
CA VAL A 567 -24.25 13.92 -3.98
C VAL A 567 -24.81 15.30 -4.33
N GLU A 568 -24.31 15.93 -5.39
CA GLU A 568 -24.60 17.34 -5.70
C GLU A 568 -25.73 17.54 -6.72
N SER A 569 -25.95 16.58 -7.63
CA SER A 569 -26.90 16.70 -8.75
C SER A 569 -28.05 15.69 -8.62
N PRO A 570 -29.26 16.10 -8.17
CA PRO A 570 -30.43 15.23 -8.21
C PRO A 570 -30.84 14.88 -9.65
N GLU A 571 -30.48 15.70 -10.63
CA GLU A 571 -30.75 15.45 -12.04
C GLU A 571 -30.02 14.17 -12.53
N ALA A 572 -28.82 13.89 -11.99
CA ALA A 572 -28.08 12.67 -12.32
C ALA A 572 -28.79 11.40 -11.83
N LEU A 573 -29.49 11.45 -10.69
CA LEU A 573 -30.23 10.30 -10.16
C LEU A 573 -31.39 9.88 -11.08
N ASN A 574 -31.98 10.81 -11.82
CA ASN A 574 -33.06 10.52 -12.76
C ASN A 574 -32.59 9.77 -14.02
N ILE A 575 -31.28 9.77 -14.30
CA ILE A 575 -30.70 9.15 -15.50
C ILE A 575 -30.27 7.69 -15.22
N ILE A 576 -30.17 7.30 -13.94
CA ILE A 576 -29.63 6.01 -13.53
C ILE A 576 -30.59 4.87 -13.84
N LYS A 577 -30.06 3.86 -14.52
CA LYS A 577 -30.77 2.65 -14.94
C LYS A 577 -30.36 1.47 -14.07
N GLU A 578 -31.18 0.42 -14.06
CA GLU A 578 -30.87 -0.85 -13.37
C GLU A 578 -29.52 -1.45 -13.79
N GLY A 579 -29.16 -1.35 -15.07
CA GLY A 579 -27.88 -1.82 -15.59
C GLY A 579 -26.68 -1.19 -14.87
N HIS A 580 -26.76 0.10 -14.54
CA HIS A 580 -25.68 0.80 -13.84
C HIS A 580 -25.50 0.28 -12.41
N ILE A 581 -26.60 0.05 -11.70
CA ILE A 581 -26.58 -0.47 -10.31
C ILE A 581 -25.99 -1.87 -10.29
N LYS A 582 -26.36 -2.74 -11.25
CA LYS A 582 -25.77 -4.09 -11.38
C LYS A 582 -24.27 -4.03 -11.64
N SER A 583 -23.82 -3.14 -12.53
CA SER A 583 -22.38 -2.93 -12.77
C SER A 583 -21.67 -2.47 -11.50
N ILE A 584 -22.26 -1.56 -10.71
CA ILE A 584 -21.68 -1.09 -9.44
C ILE A 584 -21.59 -2.23 -8.41
N ILE A 585 -22.64 -3.05 -8.28
CA ILE A 585 -22.62 -4.21 -7.36
C ILE A 585 -21.59 -5.25 -7.81
N SER A 586 -21.43 -5.48 -9.12
CA SER A 586 -20.41 -6.39 -9.65
C SER A 586 -18.97 -5.96 -9.30
N LEU A 587 -18.74 -4.67 -9.01
CA LEU A 587 -17.44 -4.20 -8.56
C LEU A 587 -17.11 -4.67 -7.15
N LEU A 588 -18.10 -4.77 -6.25
CA LEU A 588 -17.91 -5.32 -4.91
C LEU A 588 -17.47 -6.79 -4.96
N ASP A 589 -17.99 -7.53 -5.94
CA ASP A 589 -17.60 -8.92 -6.19
C ASP A 589 -16.16 -9.00 -6.75
N LYS A 590 -15.82 -8.17 -7.74
CA LYS A 590 -14.50 -8.19 -8.40
C LYS A 590 -13.35 -7.56 -7.58
N HIS A 591 -13.61 -6.47 -6.84
CA HIS A 591 -12.59 -5.71 -6.10
C HIS A 591 -12.54 -6.05 -4.61
N GLY A 592 -13.48 -6.87 -4.12
CA GLY A 592 -13.67 -7.10 -2.70
C GLY A 592 -14.29 -5.89 -1.99
N ARG A 593 -14.13 -5.86 -0.66
CA ARG A 593 -14.83 -4.91 0.23
C ARG A 593 -14.18 -3.53 0.16
N ASN A 594 -14.77 -2.61 -0.62
CA ASN A 594 -14.35 -1.22 -0.74
C ASN A 594 -15.42 -0.26 -0.22
N HIS A 595 -15.07 0.59 0.75
CA HIS A 595 -15.99 1.55 1.35
C HIS A 595 -16.55 2.55 0.31
N LYS A 596 -15.76 2.96 -0.69
CA LYS A 596 -16.20 3.92 -1.72
C LYS A 596 -17.38 3.40 -2.53
N VAL A 597 -17.45 2.08 -2.78
CA VAL A 597 -18.59 1.49 -3.50
C VAL A 597 -19.86 1.59 -2.65
N LEU A 598 -19.74 1.38 -1.34
CA LEU A 598 -20.86 1.54 -0.40
C LEU A 598 -21.29 3.01 -0.29
N ASP A 599 -20.34 3.95 -0.28
CA ASP A 599 -20.61 5.40 -0.27
C ASP A 599 -21.40 5.83 -1.52
N VAL A 600 -21.04 5.28 -2.69
CA VAL A 600 -21.80 5.46 -3.94
C VAL A 600 -23.21 4.86 -3.83
N LEU A 601 -23.34 3.60 -3.38
CA LEU A 601 -24.65 2.96 -3.21
C LEU A 601 -25.56 3.71 -2.21
N CYS A 602 -24.97 4.30 -1.16
CA CYS A 602 -25.67 5.15 -0.21
C CYS A 602 -26.16 6.45 -0.88
N SER A 603 -25.28 7.12 -1.63
CA SER A 603 -25.60 8.36 -2.37
C SER A 603 -26.65 8.14 -3.47
N LEU A 604 -26.73 6.94 -4.04
CA LEU A 604 -27.78 6.54 -4.99
C LEU A 604 -29.17 6.45 -4.34
N CYS A 605 -29.23 6.19 -3.03
CA CYS A 605 -30.47 6.04 -2.30
C CYS A 605 -31.02 7.38 -1.82
N VAL A 606 -30.15 8.29 -1.38
CA VAL A 606 -30.54 9.59 -0.79
C VAL A 606 -29.65 10.70 -1.34
N CYS A 607 -30.26 11.74 -1.90
CA CYS A 607 -29.58 12.96 -2.32
C CYS A 607 -30.30 14.17 -1.72
N ASN A 608 -29.55 15.07 -1.08
CA ASN A 608 -30.08 16.28 -0.44
C ASN A 608 -31.28 16.05 0.50
N GLY A 609 -31.28 14.92 1.22
CA GLY A 609 -32.36 14.54 2.14
C GLY A 609 -33.61 13.95 1.48
N VAL A 610 -33.62 13.78 0.15
CA VAL A 610 -34.71 13.14 -0.60
C VAL A 610 -34.31 11.72 -1.00
N ALA A 611 -35.19 10.75 -0.72
CA ALA A 611 -34.96 9.33 -1.01
C ALA A 611 -35.56 8.90 -2.36
N VAL A 612 -34.79 8.13 -3.14
CA VAL A 612 -35.22 7.58 -4.45
C VAL A 612 -35.62 6.11 -4.30
N ARG A 613 -36.93 5.84 -4.19
CA ARG A 613 -37.46 4.47 -3.95
C ARG A 613 -37.07 3.46 -5.02
N SER A 614 -37.01 3.86 -6.28
CA SER A 614 -36.65 2.95 -7.40
C SER A 614 -35.26 2.34 -7.18
N ASN A 615 -34.27 3.17 -6.85
CA ASN A 615 -32.90 2.72 -6.63
C ASN A 615 -32.78 1.84 -5.39
N GLN A 616 -33.50 2.19 -4.31
CA GLN A 616 -33.52 1.39 -3.08
C GLN A 616 -34.00 -0.04 -3.33
N ASN A 617 -35.11 -0.20 -4.06
CA ASN A 617 -35.63 -1.52 -4.41
C ASN A 617 -34.63 -2.32 -5.26
N LEU A 618 -34.05 -1.69 -6.29
CA LEU A 618 -33.05 -2.33 -7.14
C LEU A 618 -31.80 -2.77 -6.36
N ILE A 619 -31.32 -1.97 -5.41
CA ILE A 619 -30.18 -2.33 -4.57
C ILE A 619 -30.56 -3.51 -3.65
N CYS A 620 -31.73 -3.47 -3.02
CA CYS A 620 -32.21 -4.57 -2.18
C CYS A 620 -32.33 -5.88 -2.97
N ASP A 621 -32.92 -5.83 -4.17
CA ASP A 621 -33.17 -7.01 -5.01
C ASP A 621 -31.87 -7.62 -5.56
N ASN A 622 -30.83 -6.81 -5.80
CA ASN A 622 -29.58 -7.31 -6.37
C ASN A 622 -28.50 -7.65 -5.31
N LEU A 623 -28.50 -7.00 -4.14
CA LEU A 623 -27.46 -7.18 -3.12
C LEU A 623 -27.81 -8.21 -2.03
N LEU A 624 -29.09 -8.31 -1.65
CA LEU A 624 -29.52 -9.14 -0.51
C LEU A 624 -29.69 -10.65 -0.77
N PRO A 625 -30.09 -11.14 -1.96
CA PRO A 625 -30.43 -12.56 -2.12
C PRO A 625 -29.27 -13.54 -1.94
N GLY A 626 -28.08 -13.21 -2.44
CA GLY A 626 -26.91 -14.09 -2.35
C GLY A 626 -26.21 -14.05 -0.99
N ARG A 627 -26.23 -12.89 -0.31
CA ARG A 627 -25.53 -12.62 0.96
C ARG A 627 -24.03 -12.98 1.00
N ASP A 628 -23.41 -13.28 -0.14
CA ASP A 628 -21.99 -13.66 -0.26
C ASP A 628 -21.05 -12.45 -0.09
N LEU A 629 -21.52 -11.27 -0.50
CA LEU A 629 -20.73 -10.03 -0.48
C LEU A 629 -20.74 -9.34 0.89
N LEU A 630 -21.82 -9.52 1.67
CA LEU A 630 -22.05 -8.83 2.94
C LEU A 630 -21.62 -9.69 4.14
N LEU A 631 -21.15 -9.04 5.20
CA LEU A 631 -20.87 -9.72 6.46
C LEU A 631 -22.16 -10.17 7.13
N GLN A 632 -22.19 -11.43 7.56
CA GLN A 632 -23.29 -12.02 8.31
C GLN A 632 -22.84 -12.28 9.74
N THR A 633 -23.74 -12.08 10.70
CA THR A 633 -23.48 -12.41 12.09
C THR A 633 -24.65 -13.22 12.66
N ARG A 634 -24.32 -14.16 13.54
CA ARG A 634 -25.26 -14.98 14.28
C ARG A 634 -24.68 -15.24 15.66
N LEU A 635 -25.53 -15.13 16.69
CA LEU A 635 -25.17 -15.56 18.04
C LEU A 635 -25.06 -17.09 18.07
N VAL A 636 -23.92 -17.60 18.54
CA VAL A 636 -23.65 -19.03 18.67
C VAL A 636 -23.28 -19.35 20.11
N SER A 637 -23.83 -20.44 20.65
CA SER A 637 -23.54 -20.88 22.02
C SER A 637 -22.10 -21.39 22.17
N HIS A 638 -21.48 -21.12 23.33
CA HIS A 638 -20.15 -21.64 23.65
C HIS A 638 -20.19 -23.15 23.89
N VAL A 639 -19.22 -23.87 23.33
CA VAL A 639 -19.09 -25.33 23.44
C VAL A 639 -17.73 -25.67 24.04
N SER A 640 -17.68 -26.68 24.91
CA SER A 640 -16.44 -27.16 25.52
C SER A 640 -16.28 -28.66 25.33
N SER A 641 -15.03 -29.10 25.22
CA SER A 641 -14.65 -30.51 25.06
C SER A 641 -13.84 -30.99 26.26
N MET A 642 -14.13 -32.20 26.73
CA MET A 642 -13.41 -32.85 27.83
C MET A 642 -12.92 -34.24 27.42
N ARG A 643 -11.72 -34.62 27.86
CA ARG A 643 -11.11 -35.92 27.61
C ARG A 643 -10.48 -36.50 28.89
N PRO A 644 -10.47 -37.82 29.10
CA PRO A 644 -9.59 -38.44 30.07
C PRO A 644 -8.14 -38.46 29.56
N ASN A 645 -7.15 -38.59 30.45
CA ASN A 645 -5.74 -38.82 30.09
C ASN A 645 -5.48 -40.26 29.60
N ILE A 646 -6.23 -40.67 28.57
CA ILE A 646 -6.13 -41.99 27.92
C ILE A 646 -5.72 -41.76 26.47
N PHE A 647 -4.68 -42.48 26.05
CA PHE A 647 -4.09 -42.37 24.72
C PHE A 647 -4.18 -43.73 24.01
N LEU A 648 -4.97 -43.80 22.95
CA LEU A 648 -5.23 -45.04 22.21
C LEU A 648 -4.51 -44.99 20.87
N GLY A 649 -3.51 -45.82 20.63
CA GLY A 649 -2.75 -45.80 19.37
C GLY A 649 -2.40 -47.19 18.90
N VAL A 650 -2.26 -47.35 17.58
CA VAL A 650 -1.71 -48.57 16.99
C VAL A 650 -0.53 -48.17 16.12
N SER A 651 0.66 -48.61 16.54
CA SER A 651 1.89 -48.65 15.74
C SER A 651 2.32 -50.09 15.55
N ASP A 652 3.00 -50.37 14.45
CA ASP A 652 3.59 -51.69 14.22
C ASP A 652 4.59 -52.03 15.33
N GLY A 653 4.39 -53.17 16.00
CA GLY A 653 5.18 -53.58 17.16
C GLY A 653 4.74 -52.99 18.51
N SER A 654 3.60 -52.28 18.57
CA SER A 654 3.05 -51.76 19.84
C SER A 654 2.51 -52.85 20.76
N ALA A 655 2.63 -52.64 22.07
CA ALA A 655 2.05 -53.52 23.08
C ALA A 655 0.56 -53.25 23.39
N GLN A 656 -0.06 -52.18 22.87
CA GLN A 656 -1.45 -51.81 23.18
C GLN A 656 -2.50 -52.75 22.54
N TYR A 657 -3.69 -52.84 23.15
CA TYR A 657 -4.84 -53.49 22.53
C TYR A 657 -5.28 -52.75 21.26
N ARG A 658 -5.84 -53.50 20.29
CA ARG A 658 -6.34 -52.94 19.02
C ARG A 658 -7.80 -52.56 19.03
N LYS A 659 -8.57 -53.01 20.04
CA LYS A 659 -10.02 -52.78 20.16
C LYS A 659 -10.35 -52.25 21.55
N TRP A 660 -11.05 -51.10 21.61
CA TRP A 660 -11.29 -50.35 22.84
C TRP A 660 -12.78 -50.04 23.06
N TYR A 661 -13.20 -50.06 24.32
CA TYR A 661 -14.58 -49.84 24.74
C TYR A 661 -14.69 -48.87 25.94
N TYR A 662 -15.63 -47.94 25.84
CA TYR A 662 -16.06 -47.07 26.95
C TYR A 662 -17.54 -46.72 26.84
N GLU A 663 -18.15 -46.29 27.95
CA GLU A 663 -19.52 -45.79 27.98
C GLU A 663 -19.58 -44.35 28.53
N LEU A 664 -20.58 -43.61 28.09
CA LEU A 664 -20.91 -42.28 28.61
C LEU A 664 -22.37 -42.27 29.06
N ILE A 665 -22.62 -41.87 30.30
CA ILE A 665 -23.97 -41.68 30.84
C ILE A 665 -24.32 -40.19 30.81
N VAL A 666 -25.51 -39.87 30.30
CA VAL A 666 -26.07 -38.52 30.35
C VAL A 666 -26.96 -38.40 31.59
N ASP A 667 -26.49 -37.70 32.63
CA ASP A 667 -27.30 -37.49 33.85
C ASP A 667 -28.38 -36.43 33.60
N GLN A 668 -27.99 -35.32 32.96
CA GLN A 668 -28.87 -34.17 32.76
C GLN A 668 -28.67 -33.57 31.38
N MET A 669 -29.78 -33.34 30.68
CA MET A 669 -29.80 -32.58 29.43
C MET A 669 -31.01 -31.65 29.40
N LEU A 670 -30.75 -30.34 29.53
CA LEU A 670 -31.76 -29.30 29.32
C LEU A 670 -31.90 -29.05 27.80
N PRO A 671 -33.09 -29.12 27.19
CA PRO A 671 -33.22 -28.97 25.74
C PRO A 671 -32.89 -27.57 25.21
N PHE A 672 -33.15 -26.54 26.02
CA PHE A 672 -32.86 -25.14 25.71
C PHE A 672 -32.32 -24.43 26.95
N VAL A 673 -31.14 -23.85 26.83
CA VAL A 673 -30.55 -22.92 27.82
C VAL A 673 -30.49 -21.51 27.24
N THR A 674 -30.31 -21.40 25.92
CA THR A 674 -30.40 -20.17 25.13
C THR A 674 -31.48 -20.34 24.06
N ALA A 675 -31.61 -19.37 23.13
CA ALA A 675 -32.50 -19.48 21.97
C ALA A 675 -32.11 -20.60 21.00
N GLU A 676 -30.89 -21.13 21.11
CA GLU A 676 -30.42 -22.29 20.33
C GLU A 676 -30.53 -23.59 21.15
N ALA A 677 -30.75 -24.70 20.46
CA ALA A 677 -30.79 -26.02 21.09
C ALA A 677 -29.43 -26.39 21.69
N THR A 678 -29.45 -27.05 22.85
CA THR A 678 -28.21 -27.45 23.53
C THR A 678 -27.37 -28.43 22.71
N HIS A 679 -26.07 -28.23 22.72
CA HIS A 679 -25.09 -29.09 22.06
C HIS A 679 -24.64 -30.21 23.01
N LEU A 680 -24.75 -31.47 22.58
CA LEU A 680 -24.13 -32.62 23.24
C LEU A 680 -23.73 -33.65 22.18
N ARG A 681 -22.45 -34.03 22.17
CA ARG A 681 -21.89 -35.03 21.27
C ARG A 681 -20.83 -35.88 21.97
N VAL A 682 -20.75 -37.15 21.60
CA VAL A 682 -19.67 -38.06 22.00
C VAL A 682 -18.77 -38.30 20.78
N VAL A 683 -17.45 -38.22 20.98
CA VAL A 683 -16.45 -38.14 19.91
C VAL A 683 -15.23 -39.00 20.24
N CYS A 684 -14.61 -39.56 19.22
CA CYS A 684 -13.22 -40.02 19.27
C CYS A 684 -12.37 -39.12 18.36
N VAL A 685 -11.32 -38.49 18.89
CA VAL A 685 -10.48 -37.51 18.16
C VAL A 685 -9.06 -38.02 18.02
N CYS A 686 -8.39 -37.76 16.88
CA CYS A 686 -6.97 -38.07 16.65
C CYS A 686 -6.08 -36.82 16.84
N VAL A 687 -4.85 -36.98 17.36
CA VAL A 687 -3.86 -35.90 17.61
C VAL A 687 -3.59 -34.99 16.41
N CYS A 688 -3.75 -35.45 15.16
CA CYS A 688 -3.44 -34.66 13.96
C CYS A 688 -4.39 -33.48 13.70
N THR A 689 -5.47 -33.35 14.48
CA THR A 689 -6.51 -32.33 14.29
C THR A 689 -6.42 -31.31 15.43
N GLY A 690 -6.15 -30.04 15.10
CA GLY A 690 -5.64 -29.00 15.99
C GLY A 690 -6.47 -28.67 17.23
N HIS A 691 -5.82 -27.96 18.16
CA HIS A 691 -6.33 -27.56 19.47
C HIS A 691 -7.69 -26.83 19.43
N ASP A 692 -8.52 -27.09 20.44
CA ASP A 692 -9.79 -26.40 20.70
C ASP A 692 -9.56 -24.89 20.92
N GLN A 693 -9.83 -24.06 19.92
CA GLN A 693 -9.96 -22.61 20.10
C GLN A 693 -11.46 -22.24 20.19
N PRO A 694 -11.92 -21.66 21.31
CA PRO A 694 -13.32 -21.25 21.49
C PRO A 694 -13.74 -20.02 20.66
N GLY A 695 -12.86 -19.54 19.77
CA GLY A 695 -13.10 -18.39 18.92
C GLY A 695 -12.76 -18.69 17.47
N ALA A 696 -13.80 -18.82 16.65
CA ALA A 696 -13.75 -18.70 15.19
C ALA A 696 -12.83 -19.69 14.44
N GLY A 697 -13.26 -20.94 14.35
CA GLY A 697 -13.04 -21.76 13.15
C GLY A 697 -14.37 -21.92 12.41
N SER A 698 -14.34 -22.11 11.10
CA SER A 698 -15.45 -22.78 10.40
C SER A 698 -15.91 -23.97 11.25
N PRO A 699 -17.21 -24.33 11.33
CA PRO A 699 -17.64 -25.53 12.06
C PRO A 699 -17.09 -26.86 11.47
N SER A 700 -16.09 -26.77 10.60
CA SER A 700 -15.51 -27.76 9.72
C SER A 700 -14.00 -27.51 9.58
N LEU A 701 -13.19 -28.11 10.45
CA LEU A 701 -11.88 -28.69 10.12
C LEU A 701 -11.24 -29.18 11.41
N ASN A 702 -11.74 -30.32 11.87
CA ASN A 702 -11.02 -31.32 12.63
C ASN A 702 -11.84 -32.60 12.38
N VAL A 703 -11.21 -33.74 12.13
CA VAL A 703 -11.91 -35.02 11.90
C VAL A 703 -12.58 -35.44 13.21
N VAL A 704 -13.75 -34.85 13.46
CA VAL A 704 -14.57 -35.07 14.63
C VAL A 704 -15.67 -36.03 14.18
N LEU A 705 -15.40 -37.33 14.29
CA LEU A 705 -16.39 -38.37 14.05
C LEU A 705 -17.44 -38.26 15.17
N THR A 706 -18.56 -37.60 14.88
CA THR A 706 -19.61 -37.32 15.86
C THR A 706 -20.82 -38.20 15.62
N VAL A 707 -21.36 -38.76 16.70
CA VAL A 707 -22.70 -39.35 16.69
C VAL A 707 -23.61 -38.58 17.63
N SER A 708 -24.67 -38.05 17.04
CA SER A 708 -25.94 -37.86 17.72
C SER A 708 -26.89 -38.94 17.19
N ILE A 709 -27.83 -39.42 18.01
CA ILE A 709 -28.74 -40.52 17.67
C ILE A 709 -29.49 -40.29 16.33
N ARG A 710 -29.63 -39.04 15.89
CA ARG A 710 -30.27 -38.68 14.61
C ARG A 710 -29.29 -38.43 13.47
N GLN A 711 -28.05 -38.06 13.75
CA GLN A 711 -27.09 -37.65 12.72
C GLN A 711 -25.66 -38.09 13.05
N THR A 712 -25.00 -38.76 12.10
CA THR A 712 -23.54 -38.82 12.04
C THR A 712 -23.06 -37.58 11.32
N SER A 713 -22.04 -36.89 11.86
CA SER A 713 -21.42 -35.79 11.12
C SER A 713 -19.91 -35.90 11.07
N SER A 714 -19.38 -35.63 9.87
CA SER A 714 -17.97 -35.43 9.58
C SER A 714 -17.88 -34.17 8.72
N GLY A 715 -17.08 -33.18 9.13
CA GLY A 715 -16.89 -31.93 8.38
C GLY A 715 -18.19 -31.19 8.02
N CYS A 716 -19.09 -30.97 8.99
CA CYS A 716 -20.41 -30.32 8.81
C CYS A 716 -21.46 -31.08 7.97
N ILE A 717 -21.17 -32.28 7.47
CA ILE A 717 -22.16 -33.07 6.73
C ILE A 717 -22.97 -33.92 7.71
N ALA A 718 -24.20 -33.51 7.99
CA ALA A 718 -25.13 -34.27 8.81
C ALA A 718 -25.84 -35.37 7.99
N ARG A 719 -25.63 -36.64 8.33
CA ARG A 719 -26.30 -37.79 7.71
C ARG A 719 -27.19 -38.51 8.71
N SER A 720 -28.44 -38.79 8.33
CA SER A 720 -29.37 -39.47 9.22
C SER A 720 -28.98 -40.94 9.43
N VAL A 721 -29.15 -41.45 10.65
CA VAL A 721 -28.75 -42.80 11.03
C VAL A 721 -29.96 -43.62 11.46
N SER A 722 -30.01 -44.90 11.09
CA SER A 722 -31.11 -45.79 11.47
C SER A 722 -30.84 -46.47 12.82
N SER A 723 -31.75 -46.33 13.78
CA SER A 723 -31.76 -47.08 15.04
C SER A 723 -33.21 -47.45 15.40
N PRO A 724 -33.44 -48.50 16.21
CA PRO A 724 -34.80 -48.96 16.53
C PRO A 724 -35.64 -47.90 17.27
N ASN A 725 -35.00 -47.04 18.08
CA ASN A 725 -35.64 -45.99 18.87
C ASN A 725 -34.96 -44.63 18.66
N GLN A 726 -35.22 -43.96 17.53
CA GLN A 726 -34.59 -42.68 17.19
C GLN A 726 -35.12 -41.51 18.05
N HIS A 727 -34.27 -40.93 18.89
CA HIS A 727 -34.55 -39.71 19.67
C HIS A 727 -33.24 -38.95 19.91
N LEU A 728 -33.23 -37.63 20.14
CA LEU A 728 -31.99 -36.95 20.60
C LEU A 728 -31.59 -37.49 21.98
N LEU A 729 -30.30 -37.42 22.34
CA LEU A 729 -29.82 -37.82 23.67
C LEU A 729 -30.68 -37.17 24.76
N ARG A 730 -31.07 -37.95 25.77
CA ARG A 730 -31.88 -37.51 26.92
C ARG A 730 -31.17 -37.90 28.21
N SER A 731 -31.66 -37.38 29.32
CA SER A 731 -31.30 -37.89 30.65
C SER A 731 -31.51 -39.40 30.73
N GLU A 732 -30.58 -40.08 31.39
CA GLU A 732 -30.50 -41.54 31.59
C GLU A 732 -30.05 -42.37 30.37
N ASP A 733 -29.74 -41.74 29.23
CA ASP A 733 -29.16 -42.47 28.10
C ASP A 733 -27.70 -42.86 28.35
N VAL A 734 -27.36 -44.08 27.91
CA VAL A 734 -26.00 -44.61 27.92
C VAL A 734 -25.51 -44.78 26.49
N VAL A 735 -24.43 -44.10 26.15
CA VAL A 735 -23.77 -44.20 24.85
C VAL A 735 -22.51 -45.05 24.99
N SER A 736 -22.48 -46.20 24.33
CA SER A 736 -21.31 -47.06 24.25
C SER A 736 -20.54 -46.79 22.96
N CYS A 737 -19.22 -46.62 23.08
CA CYS A 737 -18.32 -46.36 21.96
C CYS A 737 -17.39 -47.56 21.76
N CYS A 738 -17.41 -48.13 20.56
CA CYS A 738 -16.58 -49.26 20.17
C CYS A 738 -15.57 -48.80 19.11
N LEU A 739 -14.29 -48.74 19.47
CA LEU A 739 -13.20 -48.36 18.57
C LEU A 739 -12.42 -49.61 18.16
N ASP A 740 -12.36 -49.90 16.86
CA ASP A 740 -11.53 -50.97 16.29
C ASP A 740 -10.45 -50.34 15.40
N LEU A 741 -9.18 -50.46 15.79
CA LEU A 741 -8.04 -49.92 15.04
C LEU A 741 -7.43 -50.97 14.08
N SER A 742 -8.01 -52.18 13.98
CA SER A 742 -7.55 -53.25 13.09
C SER A 742 -8.06 -53.05 11.65
N VAL A 743 -9.36 -52.80 11.53
CA VAL A 743 -10.04 -52.30 10.33
C VAL A 743 -10.58 -50.97 10.80
N PRO A 744 -9.84 -49.86 10.65
CA PRO A 744 -10.06 -48.60 11.38
C PRO A 744 -11.52 -48.18 11.30
N SER A 745 -12.27 -48.52 12.36
CA SER A 745 -13.71 -48.37 12.41
C SER A 745 -14.20 -47.97 13.80
N ILE A 746 -15.20 -47.09 13.84
CA ILE A 746 -15.85 -46.64 15.06
C ILE A 746 -17.35 -46.91 14.94
N SER A 747 -17.88 -47.64 15.91
CA SER A 747 -19.32 -47.90 16.02
C SER A 747 -19.85 -47.48 17.38
N PHE A 748 -21.14 -47.14 17.40
CA PHE A 748 -21.82 -46.63 18.58
C PHE A 748 -23.03 -47.48 18.92
N ARG A 749 -23.33 -47.58 20.21
CA ARG A 749 -24.54 -48.21 20.72
C ARG A 749 -25.20 -47.26 21.71
N ILE A 750 -26.53 -47.25 21.73
CA ILE A 750 -27.30 -46.45 22.69
C ILE A 750 -28.18 -47.42 23.45
N ASN A 751 -28.05 -47.42 24.77
CA ASN A 751 -28.78 -48.32 25.66
C ASN A 751 -28.65 -49.80 25.23
N GLY A 752 -27.44 -50.18 24.78
CA GLY A 752 -27.11 -51.52 24.29
C GLY A 752 -27.53 -51.83 22.84
N GLN A 753 -28.32 -50.97 22.18
CA GLN A 753 -28.78 -51.18 20.81
C GLN A 753 -27.77 -50.64 19.78
N PRO A 754 -27.46 -51.40 18.71
CA PRO A 754 -26.52 -50.95 17.68
C PRO A 754 -27.13 -49.83 16.83
N VAL A 755 -26.34 -48.76 16.64
CA VAL A 755 -26.67 -47.67 15.72
C VAL A 755 -26.19 -48.07 14.32
N GLN A 756 -27.07 -48.04 13.31
CA GLN A 756 -26.72 -48.42 11.93
C GLN A 756 -25.97 -47.28 11.23
N GLY A 757 -24.72 -47.10 11.63
CA GLY A 757 -23.79 -46.12 11.10
C GLY A 757 -22.44 -46.31 11.78
N MET A 758 -21.45 -46.71 11.00
CA MET A 758 -20.05 -46.84 11.43
C MET A 758 -19.18 -45.90 10.61
N PHE A 759 -18.16 -45.35 11.25
CA PHE A 759 -17.11 -44.64 10.55
C PHE A 759 -16.04 -45.65 10.18
N GLU A 760 -15.62 -45.68 8.93
CA GLU A 760 -14.56 -46.56 8.42
C GLU A 760 -13.54 -45.73 7.64
N ASN A 761 -12.35 -46.30 7.38
CA ASN A 761 -11.30 -45.69 6.54
C ASN A 761 -10.78 -44.34 7.05
N PHE A 762 -10.73 -44.14 8.37
CA PHE A 762 -10.02 -42.98 8.94
C PHE A 762 -8.52 -43.26 9.05
N ASN A 763 -7.71 -42.19 9.03
CA ASN A 763 -6.27 -42.32 9.21
C ASN A 763 -5.95 -42.78 10.65
N SER A 764 -5.25 -43.90 10.78
CA SER A 764 -4.75 -44.43 12.05
C SER A 764 -3.42 -43.81 12.50
N ASP A 765 -2.82 -42.92 11.71
CA ASP A 765 -1.61 -42.20 12.08
C ASP A 765 -1.90 -41.23 13.22
N GLY A 766 -1.58 -41.63 14.46
CA GLY A 766 -1.71 -40.79 15.65
C GLY A 766 -2.39 -41.49 16.83
N LEU A 767 -2.57 -40.73 17.91
CA LEU A 767 -3.25 -41.21 19.12
C LEU A 767 -4.71 -40.73 19.10
N PHE A 768 -5.61 -41.61 19.53
CA PHE A 768 -7.02 -41.39 19.68
C PHE A 768 -7.40 -41.13 21.14
N PHE A 769 -8.39 -40.26 21.34
CA PHE A 769 -8.90 -39.86 22.65
C PHE A 769 -10.40 -40.09 22.77
N PRO A 770 -10.90 -40.63 23.89
CA PRO A 770 -12.30 -40.50 24.27
C PRO A 770 -12.61 -39.02 24.54
N VAL A 771 -13.59 -38.43 23.86
CA VAL A 771 -13.95 -37.01 24.01
C VAL A 771 -15.46 -36.86 24.15
N VAL A 772 -15.90 -35.97 25.03
CA VAL A 772 -17.28 -35.50 25.09
C VAL A 772 -17.30 -34.00 24.87
N SER A 773 -18.23 -33.53 24.04
CA SER A 773 -18.41 -32.12 23.69
C SER A 773 -19.82 -31.68 24.07
N PHE A 774 -19.93 -30.60 24.84
CA PHE A 774 -21.21 -30.15 25.38
C PHE A 774 -21.30 -28.63 25.56
N SER A 775 -22.52 -28.09 25.50
CA SER A 775 -22.83 -26.69 25.87
C SER A 775 -23.25 -26.59 27.34
N ALA A 776 -23.51 -25.36 27.81
CA ALA A 776 -24.11 -25.12 29.12
C ALA A 776 -25.41 -25.93 29.32
N GLY A 777 -25.67 -26.36 30.56
CA GLY A 777 -26.88 -27.10 30.96
C GLY A 777 -26.84 -28.62 30.76
N VAL A 778 -25.67 -29.19 30.49
CA VAL A 778 -25.46 -30.63 30.29
C VAL A 778 -24.58 -31.21 31.40
N LYS A 779 -24.95 -32.38 31.93
CA LYS A 779 -24.16 -33.14 32.91
C LYS A 779 -23.98 -34.58 32.42
N VAL A 780 -22.73 -35.01 32.31
CA VAL A 780 -22.33 -36.32 31.76
C VAL A 780 -21.28 -36.99 32.64
N ARG A 781 -21.21 -38.32 32.58
CA ARG A 781 -20.22 -39.15 33.30
C ARG A 781 -19.59 -40.18 32.39
N PHE A 782 -18.27 -40.33 32.45
CA PHE A 782 -17.53 -41.40 31.79
C PHE A 782 -17.56 -42.68 32.62
N LEU A 783 -17.69 -43.82 31.94
CA LEU A 783 -17.44 -45.16 32.47
C LEU A 783 -16.35 -45.80 31.61
N LEU A 784 -15.18 -46.04 32.21
CA LEU A 784 -13.98 -46.47 31.49
C LEU A 784 -13.59 -47.93 31.79
N GLY A 785 -14.28 -48.58 32.72
CA GLY A 785 -14.05 -49.95 33.15
C GLY A 785 -13.21 -50.08 34.43
N GLY A 786 -13.07 -51.32 34.91
CA GLY A 786 -12.33 -51.64 36.14
C GLY A 786 -12.87 -50.91 37.37
N ARG A 787 -11.97 -50.29 38.14
CA ARG A 787 -12.33 -49.44 39.30
C ARG A 787 -12.85 -48.05 38.94
N HIS A 788 -12.90 -47.71 37.64
CA HIS A 788 -13.19 -46.37 37.12
C HIS A 788 -14.57 -46.30 36.42
N GLY A 789 -15.51 -47.12 36.88
CA GLY A 789 -16.89 -47.15 36.43
C GLY A 789 -17.29 -48.54 35.94
N GLU A 790 -18.34 -49.10 36.53
CA GLU A 790 -18.95 -50.36 36.08
C GLU A 790 -19.81 -50.10 34.85
N PHE A 791 -19.58 -50.87 33.79
CA PHE A 791 -20.37 -50.77 32.57
C PHE A 791 -21.82 -51.20 32.82
N LYS A 792 -22.76 -50.45 32.27
CA LYS A 792 -24.18 -50.80 32.29
C LYS A 792 -24.50 -51.86 31.25
N PHE A 793 -23.72 -51.92 30.17
CA PHE A 793 -23.85 -52.93 29.11
C PHE A 793 -22.56 -53.72 28.96
N LEU A 794 -22.69 -54.98 28.52
CA LEU A 794 -21.52 -55.83 28.32
C LEU A 794 -20.74 -55.38 27.07
N PRO A 795 -19.41 -55.24 27.16
CA PRO A 795 -18.56 -54.99 26.00
C PRO A 795 -18.70 -56.12 24.96
N PRO A 796 -18.65 -55.80 23.65
CA PRO A 796 -18.62 -56.85 22.63
C PRO A 796 -17.37 -57.74 22.76
N PRO A 797 -17.43 -59.01 22.29
CA PRO A 797 -16.30 -59.92 22.37
C PRO A 797 -15.03 -59.34 21.74
N GLY A 798 -13.92 -59.38 22.47
CA GLY A 798 -12.60 -58.93 21.99
C GLY A 798 -12.30 -57.44 22.17
N TYR A 799 -13.19 -56.66 22.81
CA TYR A 799 -12.92 -55.26 23.15
C TYR A 799 -12.39 -55.13 24.59
N ALA A 800 -11.30 -54.38 24.75
CA ALA A 800 -10.70 -54.07 26.04
C ALA A 800 -11.31 -52.78 26.63
N PRO A 801 -11.49 -52.70 27.96
CA PRO A 801 -11.91 -51.45 28.61
C PRO A 801 -10.79 -50.40 28.50
N CYS A 802 -11.16 -49.14 28.21
CA CYS A 802 -10.20 -48.04 28.05
C CYS A 802 -9.33 -47.79 29.30
N CYS A 803 -9.72 -48.25 30.49
CA CYS A 803 -8.90 -48.13 31.70
C CYS A 803 -7.55 -48.87 31.61
N GLU A 804 -7.41 -49.87 30.74
CA GLU A 804 -6.14 -50.61 30.55
C GLU A 804 -5.06 -49.79 29.83
N ALA A 805 -5.44 -48.71 29.13
CA ALA A 805 -4.51 -47.81 28.43
C ALA A 805 -3.90 -46.71 29.32
N VAL A 806 -4.19 -46.69 30.63
CA VAL A 806 -3.64 -45.68 31.54
C VAL A 806 -2.16 -45.97 31.83
N LEU A 807 -1.28 -44.97 31.66
CA LEU A 807 0.17 -45.15 31.81
C LEU A 807 0.59 -45.52 33.25
N PRO A 808 1.67 -46.32 33.43
CA PRO A 808 2.20 -46.62 34.75
C PRO A 808 2.68 -45.33 35.45
N ARG A 809 2.30 -45.13 36.72
CA ARG A 809 2.57 -43.96 37.58
C ARG A 809 1.62 -42.76 37.42
N GLU A 810 0.75 -42.73 36.41
CA GLU A 810 -0.28 -41.69 36.30
C GLU A 810 -1.60 -42.11 36.97
N LYS A 811 -2.32 -41.12 37.53
CA LYS A 811 -3.71 -41.30 37.98
C LYS A 811 -4.65 -40.84 36.88
N LEU A 812 -5.79 -41.51 36.76
CA LEU A 812 -6.85 -41.10 35.84
C LEU A 812 -7.37 -39.70 36.23
N LYS A 813 -7.33 -38.76 35.28
CA LYS A 813 -7.83 -37.39 35.41
C LYS A 813 -8.62 -36.99 34.16
N LEU A 814 -9.56 -36.07 34.36
CA LEU A 814 -10.26 -35.40 33.26
C LEU A 814 -9.50 -34.12 32.94
N GLU A 815 -9.15 -33.97 31.67
CA GLU A 815 -8.49 -32.80 31.11
C GLU A 815 -9.50 -32.11 30.21
N ALA A 816 -9.70 -30.81 30.41
CA ALA A 816 -10.38 -30.00 29.42
C ALA A 816 -9.45 -29.81 28.22
N GLY A 817 -10.00 -29.67 27.01
CA GLY A 817 -9.20 -29.28 25.82
C GLY A 817 -8.44 -27.96 26.01
N GLN A 818 -8.85 -27.16 27.00
CA GLN A 818 -8.19 -25.96 27.52
C GLN A 818 -8.04 -26.08 29.04
N ASP A 819 -6.80 -26.12 29.55
CA ASP A 819 -6.54 -26.10 30.99
C ASP A 819 -6.75 -24.66 31.49
N GLN A 820 -7.95 -24.36 32.00
CA GLN A 820 -8.24 -23.10 32.70
C GLN A 820 -8.20 -23.36 34.20
N THR A 821 -7.02 -23.23 34.81
CA THR A 821 -6.94 -23.02 36.25
C THR A 821 -7.30 -21.55 36.56
N ALA A 822 -7.89 -21.32 37.72
CA ALA A 822 -8.47 -20.03 38.13
C ALA A 822 -7.46 -18.87 38.37
N ALA A 823 -6.21 -19.01 37.92
CA ALA A 823 -5.17 -17.99 38.00
C ALA A 823 -4.64 -17.71 36.59
N ARG A 824 -4.26 -16.46 36.31
CA ARG A 824 -3.80 -15.93 35.01
C ARG A 824 -2.45 -16.49 34.55
N ASP A 825 -2.23 -17.80 34.63
CA ASP A 825 -1.02 -18.45 34.15
C ASP A 825 -1.20 -18.83 32.67
N LEU A 826 -0.41 -18.19 31.81
CA LEU A 826 -0.35 -18.54 30.40
C LEU A 826 0.46 -19.82 30.25
N LEU A 827 -0.20 -20.93 29.92
CA LEU A 827 0.46 -22.21 29.64
C LEU A 827 0.86 -22.28 28.16
N GLY A 828 2.08 -22.74 27.91
CA GLY A 828 2.56 -23.05 26.57
C GLY A 828 1.94 -24.33 25.99
N PRO A 829 2.17 -24.63 24.69
CA PRO A 829 1.67 -25.85 24.08
C PRO A 829 2.22 -27.07 24.82
N THR A 830 1.32 -27.89 25.38
CA THR A 830 1.71 -29.15 26.02
C THR A 830 2.03 -30.16 24.93
N VAL A 831 3.30 -30.51 24.76
CA VAL A 831 3.72 -31.55 23.81
C VAL A 831 3.16 -32.88 24.30
N THR A 832 2.19 -33.44 23.56
CA THR A 832 1.68 -34.79 23.81
C THR A 832 2.84 -35.78 23.76
N LEU A 833 3.03 -36.52 24.85
CA LEU A 833 4.15 -37.45 25.05
C LEU A 833 4.22 -38.48 23.90
N SER A 834 5.36 -38.53 23.20
CA SER A 834 5.64 -39.54 22.15
C SER A 834 5.71 -40.98 22.69
N GLN A 835 5.71 -41.15 24.01
CA GLN A 835 5.77 -42.45 24.71
C GLN A 835 4.39 -43.11 24.97
N ALA A 836 3.29 -42.56 24.47
CA ALA A 836 1.95 -43.07 24.81
C ALA A 836 1.68 -44.50 24.32
N ALA A 837 2.31 -44.94 23.22
CA ALA A 837 2.29 -46.31 22.74
C ALA A 837 3.70 -46.91 22.79
N PHE A 838 3.95 -47.85 23.72
CA PHE A 838 5.25 -48.50 23.83
C PHE A 838 5.53 -49.36 22.59
N THR A 839 6.50 -48.94 21.78
CA THR A 839 7.05 -49.72 20.68
C THR A 839 8.53 -49.97 20.99
N PRO A 840 8.95 -51.20 21.31
CA PRO A 840 10.34 -51.46 21.62
C PRO A 840 11.20 -51.26 20.38
N THR A 841 12.27 -50.48 20.52
CA THR A 841 13.26 -50.25 19.46
C THR A 841 14.61 -50.82 19.89
N PRO A 842 14.87 -52.12 19.69
CA PRO A 842 16.19 -52.70 19.92
C PRO A 842 17.27 -52.07 19.02
N VAL A 843 18.49 -52.00 19.54
CA VAL A 843 19.69 -51.62 18.78
C VAL A 843 19.97 -52.69 17.73
N ASP A 844 20.16 -52.28 16.48
CA ASP A 844 20.47 -53.19 15.39
C ASP A 844 21.94 -53.64 15.44
N THR A 845 22.15 -54.95 15.63
CA THR A 845 23.48 -55.59 15.69
C THR A 845 23.82 -56.39 14.43
N SER A 846 22.96 -56.36 13.40
CA SER A 846 23.08 -57.21 12.20
C SER A 846 24.33 -56.94 11.35
N GLN A 847 24.73 -55.67 11.22
CA GLN A 847 25.90 -55.23 10.43
C GLN A 847 27.21 -55.22 11.21
N ILE A 848 27.18 -55.51 12.52
CA ILE A 848 28.36 -55.46 13.38
C ILE A 848 29.08 -56.81 13.36
N VAL A 849 30.29 -56.82 12.80
CA VAL A 849 31.21 -57.97 12.85
C VAL A 849 32.10 -57.83 14.07
N LEU A 850 32.18 -58.88 14.89
CA LEU A 850 33.01 -58.88 16.09
C LEU A 850 34.49 -59.09 15.71
N PRO A 851 35.43 -58.24 16.16
CA PRO A 851 36.85 -58.46 15.93
C PRO A 851 37.37 -59.78 16.55
N PRO A 852 38.35 -60.46 15.93
CA PRO A 852 38.84 -61.78 16.40
C PRO A 852 39.38 -61.80 17.84
N HIS A 853 39.88 -60.67 18.34
CA HIS A 853 40.36 -60.56 19.73
C HIS A 853 39.19 -60.53 20.75
N LEU A 854 38.03 -59.98 20.39
CA LEU A 854 36.82 -60.01 21.20
C LEU A 854 36.07 -61.35 21.08
N GLU A 855 36.25 -62.10 19.99
CA GLU A 855 35.73 -63.47 19.92
C GLU A 855 36.36 -64.38 20.99
N ARG A 856 37.63 -64.14 21.32
CA ARG A 856 38.31 -64.85 22.42
C ARG A 856 37.77 -64.46 23.80
N ILE A 857 37.39 -63.19 24.01
CA ILE A 857 36.81 -62.74 25.28
C ILE A 857 35.35 -63.18 25.45
N ARG A 858 34.61 -63.42 24.35
CA ARG A 858 33.21 -63.84 24.36
C ARG A 858 32.96 -65.06 25.27
N GLU A 859 33.77 -66.10 25.14
CA GLU A 859 33.61 -67.32 25.96
C GLU A 859 33.94 -67.06 27.43
N LYS A 860 34.96 -66.23 27.71
CA LYS A 860 35.33 -65.85 29.08
C LYS A 860 34.29 -64.94 29.74
N LEU A 861 33.64 -64.08 28.97
CA LEU A 861 32.54 -63.26 29.43
C LEU A 861 31.32 -64.13 29.76
N ALA A 862 30.97 -65.07 28.88
CA ALA A 862 29.89 -66.03 29.12
C ALA A 862 30.15 -66.90 30.36
N GLU A 863 31.39 -67.37 30.53
CA GLU A 863 31.83 -68.11 31.71
C GLU A 863 31.65 -67.26 32.98
N ASN A 864 32.15 -66.02 33.02
CA ASN A 864 32.06 -65.18 34.21
C ASN A 864 30.61 -64.74 34.53
N ILE A 865 29.78 -64.45 33.52
CA ILE A 865 28.35 -64.16 33.72
C ILE A 865 27.64 -65.39 34.31
N HIS A 866 27.97 -66.59 33.82
CA HIS A 866 27.44 -67.83 34.35
C HIS A 866 27.89 -68.07 35.80
N GLU A 867 29.16 -67.84 36.13
CA GLU A 867 29.69 -67.92 37.50
C GLU A 867 28.95 -66.97 38.48
N LEU A 868 28.69 -65.73 38.07
CA LEU A 868 27.91 -64.75 38.85
C LEU A 868 26.44 -65.16 38.99
N TRP A 869 25.83 -65.68 37.91
CA TRP A 869 24.45 -66.17 37.93
C TRP A 869 24.29 -67.37 38.87
N VAL A 870 25.22 -68.34 38.82
CA VAL A 870 25.25 -69.48 39.74
C VAL A 870 25.42 -69.00 41.19
N MET A 871 26.34 -68.07 41.45
CA MET A 871 26.56 -67.48 42.77
C MET A 871 25.27 -66.87 43.33
N ASN A 872 24.60 -65.99 42.57
CA ASN A 872 23.34 -65.34 42.98
C ASN A 872 22.22 -66.36 43.23
N LYS A 873 22.16 -67.44 42.45
CA LYS A 873 21.17 -68.51 42.65
C LYS A 873 21.45 -69.28 43.95
N ILE A 874 22.70 -69.58 44.27
CA ILE A 874 23.06 -70.22 45.54
C ILE A 874 22.72 -69.32 46.73
N GLU A 875 22.94 -68.00 46.63
CA GLU A 875 22.54 -67.03 47.68
C GLU A 875 21.03 -67.01 47.92
N LEU A 876 20.23 -67.18 46.86
CA LEU A 876 18.77 -67.34 46.95
C LEU A 876 18.34 -68.75 47.43
N GLY A 877 19.29 -69.62 47.76
CA GLY A 877 19.06 -70.97 48.30
C GLY A 877 18.79 -72.05 47.25
N TRP A 878 19.21 -71.85 46.00
CA TRP A 878 19.06 -72.88 44.96
C TRP A 878 20.17 -73.91 45.00
N THR A 879 19.81 -75.18 44.82
CA THR A 879 20.73 -76.33 44.77
C THR A 879 20.68 -77.04 43.42
N PHE A 880 21.72 -77.80 43.08
CA PHE A 880 21.73 -78.59 41.85
C PHE A 880 20.69 -79.71 41.89
N GLY A 881 19.94 -79.88 40.79
CA GLY A 881 19.02 -81.01 40.58
C GLY A 881 18.77 -81.25 39.09
N ALA A 882 18.58 -82.52 38.70
CA ALA A 882 18.50 -82.91 37.28
C ALA A 882 17.27 -82.35 36.53
N VAL A 883 16.22 -81.97 37.26
CA VAL A 883 15.00 -81.35 36.73
C VAL A 883 14.79 -80.04 37.48
N ARG A 884 14.39 -79.00 36.75
CA ARG A 884 14.05 -77.70 37.35
C ARG A 884 12.77 -77.84 38.17
N ASP A 885 12.86 -77.55 39.47
CA ASP A 885 11.73 -77.56 40.41
C ASP A 885 11.82 -76.29 41.26
N ASP A 886 10.97 -75.31 40.95
CA ASP A 886 10.99 -74.00 41.61
C ASP A 886 10.54 -74.09 43.09
N ASN A 887 9.72 -75.09 43.45
CA ASN A 887 9.27 -75.32 44.83
C ASN A 887 10.38 -75.93 45.69
N LYS A 888 11.17 -76.85 45.13
CA LYS A 888 12.34 -77.45 45.79
C LYS A 888 13.62 -76.62 45.63
N ARG A 889 13.54 -75.49 44.92
CA ARG A 889 14.68 -74.63 44.55
C ARG A 889 15.82 -75.44 43.93
N GLN A 890 15.48 -76.31 42.98
CA GLN A 890 16.45 -77.12 42.25
C GLN A 890 16.58 -76.61 40.81
N HIS A 891 17.82 -76.40 40.35
CA HIS A 891 18.08 -75.94 38.99
C HIS A 891 19.17 -76.79 38.30
N PRO A 892 18.92 -77.27 37.07
CA PRO A 892 19.84 -78.17 36.36
C PRO A 892 21.12 -77.48 35.86
N CYS A 893 21.06 -76.18 35.60
CA CYS A 893 22.23 -75.42 35.11
C CYS A 893 23.22 -74.98 36.20
N LEU A 894 23.07 -75.42 37.46
CA LEU A 894 24.05 -75.15 38.53
C LEU A 894 25.26 -76.09 38.43
N VAL A 895 25.95 -76.02 37.29
CA VAL A 895 27.13 -76.81 36.94
C VAL A 895 28.18 -75.89 36.33
N GLU A 896 29.42 -76.37 36.21
CA GLU A 896 30.49 -75.65 35.49
C GLU A 896 30.04 -75.29 34.07
N PHE A 897 30.47 -74.14 33.58
CA PHE A 897 30.13 -73.66 32.23
C PHE A 897 30.45 -74.70 31.13
N SER A 898 31.52 -75.47 31.30
CA SER A 898 31.94 -76.53 30.39
C SER A 898 30.98 -77.74 30.35
N LYS A 899 30.18 -77.92 31.40
CA LYS A 899 29.25 -79.04 31.62
C LYS A 899 27.79 -78.65 31.41
N LEU A 900 27.52 -77.41 30.98
CA LEU A 900 26.17 -76.97 30.63
C LEU A 900 25.60 -77.78 29.45
N PRO A 901 24.28 -78.01 29.41
CA PRO A 901 23.62 -78.50 28.21
C PRO A 901 23.95 -77.61 27.01
N GLU A 902 24.16 -78.19 25.84
CA GLU A 902 24.62 -77.46 24.64
C GLU A 902 23.72 -76.29 24.27
N GLN A 903 22.40 -76.44 24.48
CA GLN A 903 21.40 -75.38 24.26
C GLN A 903 21.61 -74.18 25.20
N GLU A 904 21.81 -74.43 26.50
CA GLU A 904 22.03 -73.39 27.51
C GLU A 904 23.42 -72.74 27.34
N ARG A 905 24.42 -73.55 26.99
CA ARG A 905 25.77 -73.05 26.70
C ARG A 905 25.77 -72.13 25.48
N SER A 906 25.14 -72.56 24.39
CA SER A 906 24.95 -71.76 23.18
C SER A 906 24.18 -70.48 23.45
N TYR A 907 23.14 -70.54 24.30
CA TYR A 907 22.39 -69.36 24.74
C TYR A 907 23.26 -68.33 25.48
N ASN A 908 24.07 -68.76 26.46
CA ASN A 908 24.98 -67.87 27.20
C ASN A 908 26.07 -67.26 26.29
N LEU A 909 26.58 -68.03 25.32
CA LEU A 909 27.51 -67.54 24.31
C LEU A 909 26.87 -66.52 23.38
N GLN A 910 25.62 -66.75 22.97
CA GLN A 910 24.85 -65.83 22.13
C GLN A 910 24.53 -64.53 22.87
N MET A 911 24.09 -64.59 24.13
CA MET A 911 23.84 -63.42 24.96
C MET A 911 25.10 -62.56 25.15
N SER A 912 26.25 -63.22 25.37
CA SER A 912 27.54 -62.53 25.47
C SER A 912 27.98 -61.92 24.14
N LEU A 913 27.72 -62.60 23.02
CA LEU A 913 27.97 -62.09 21.67
C LEU A 913 27.13 -60.84 21.38
N GLU A 914 25.82 -60.89 21.64
CA GLU A 914 24.91 -59.76 21.42
C GLU A 914 25.25 -58.57 22.35
N THR A 915 25.68 -58.83 23.58
CA THR A 915 26.13 -57.78 24.51
C THR A 915 27.37 -57.05 23.95
N LEU A 916 28.35 -57.78 23.43
CA LEU A 916 29.55 -57.20 22.82
C LEU A 916 29.23 -56.46 21.52
N LYS A 917 28.36 -57.00 20.67
CA LYS A 917 27.91 -56.31 19.44
C LYS A 917 27.12 -55.04 19.76
N THR A 918 26.27 -55.08 20.77
CA THR A 918 25.49 -53.90 21.23
C THR A 918 26.43 -52.80 21.71
N LEU A 919 27.47 -53.14 22.48
CA LEU A 919 28.50 -52.19 22.89
C LEU A 919 29.17 -51.51 21.69
N LEU A 920 29.56 -52.28 20.66
CA LEU A 920 30.16 -51.70 19.44
C LEU A 920 29.15 -50.83 18.67
N ALA A 921 27.89 -51.27 18.55
CA ALA A 921 26.82 -50.52 17.87
C ALA A 921 26.50 -49.19 18.58
N LEU A 922 26.64 -49.13 19.90
CA LEU A 922 26.49 -47.91 20.70
C LEU A 922 27.70 -46.97 20.61
N GLY A 923 28.70 -47.29 19.78
CA GLY A 923 29.88 -46.46 19.54
C GLY A 923 31.01 -46.65 20.55
N CYS A 924 30.99 -47.73 21.34
CA CYS A 924 31.98 -47.97 22.38
C CYS A 924 33.25 -48.59 21.80
N HIS A 925 34.40 -47.98 22.11
CA HIS A 925 35.70 -48.57 21.77
C HIS A 925 36.08 -49.63 22.81
N VAL A 926 35.81 -50.89 22.49
CA VAL A 926 36.21 -52.04 23.32
C VAL A 926 37.57 -52.55 22.83
N GLY A 927 38.60 -52.42 23.66
CA GLY A 927 39.96 -52.87 23.35
C GLY A 927 40.72 -53.34 24.60
N LEU A 928 41.82 -54.04 24.39
CA LEU A 928 42.72 -54.47 25.47
C LEU A 928 43.62 -53.28 25.87
N ALA A 929 43.47 -52.77 27.09
CA ALA A 929 44.23 -51.62 27.58
C ALA A 929 45.63 -52.00 28.14
N ASP A 930 45.80 -53.23 28.65
CA ASP A 930 47.04 -53.77 29.20
C ASP A 930 47.11 -55.28 28.86
N GLU A 931 48.09 -55.72 28.07
CA GLU A 931 48.27 -57.14 27.69
C GLU A 931 48.56 -58.05 28.90
N HIS A 932 49.09 -57.49 30.00
CA HIS A 932 49.36 -58.22 31.24
C HIS A 932 48.20 -58.18 32.24
N ALA A 933 47.07 -57.55 31.90
CA ALA A 933 45.91 -57.44 32.80
C ALA A 933 45.32 -58.81 33.15
N VAL A 934 45.33 -59.77 32.20
CA VAL A 934 44.77 -61.12 32.38
C VAL A 934 45.50 -61.90 33.48
N GLU A 935 46.80 -61.68 33.66
CA GLU A 935 47.61 -62.31 34.73
C GLU A 935 47.36 -61.69 36.11
N LYS A 936 46.84 -60.45 36.15
CA LYS A 936 46.52 -59.71 37.40
C LYS A 936 45.13 -60.04 37.93
N VAL A 937 44.25 -60.64 37.13
CA VAL A 937 42.87 -60.95 37.54
C VAL A 937 42.84 -62.14 38.49
N LYS A 938 42.38 -61.92 39.72
CA LYS A 938 42.16 -62.98 40.73
C LYS A 938 40.70 -63.42 40.75
N ARG A 939 40.47 -64.69 41.04
CA ARG A 939 39.13 -65.21 41.34
C ARG A 939 38.76 -64.94 42.79
N MET A 940 37.48 -64.65 43.03
CA MET A 940 36.94 -64.42 44.36
C MET A 940 37.03 -65.69 45.22
N LYS A 941 37.52 -65.56 46.46
CA LYS A 941 37.59 -66.68 47.41
C LYS A 941 36.27 -66.82 48.17
N LEU A 942 35.37 -67.65 47.66
CA LEU A 942 34.10 -67.96 48.34
C LEU A 942 34.27 -69.01 49.45
N SER A 943 33.45 -68.94 50.51
CA SER A 943 33.36 -69.92 51.60
C SER A 943 32.83 -71.28 51.12
N SER A 944 32.99 -72.33 51.93
CA SER A 944 32.50 -73.69 51.64
C SER A 944 30.97 -73.78 51.51
N THR A 945 30.22 -72.77 51.99
CA THR A 945 28.76 -72.69 51.83
C THR A 945 28.30 -72.55 50.37
N TYR A 946 29.18 -72.07 49.49
CA TYR A 946 28.88 -71.93 48.06
C TYR A 946 29.23 -73.20 47.25
N GLN A 947 29.72 -74.24 47.92
CA GLN A 947 30.05 -75.50 47.27
C GLN A 947 28.79 -76.35 47.12
N LEU A 948 28.47 -76.73 45.88
CA LEU A 948 27.33 -77.58 45.57
C LEU A 948 27.65 -79.06 45.88
N SER A 949 26.61 -79.87 45.96
CA SER A 949 26.71 -81.33 46.16
C SER A 949 27.52 -82.05 45.08
N SER A 950 27.66 -81.45 43.89
CA SER A 950 28.51 -81.92 42.78
C SER A 950 30.01 -81.64 42.97
N GLY A 951 30.40 -80.94 44.03
CA GLY A 951 31.77 -80.50 44.30
C GLY A 951 32.16 -79.20 43.59
N TYR A 952 31.30 -78.68 42.69
CA TYR A 952 31.50 -77.41 42.00
C TYR A 952 31.28 -76.23 42.95
N LYS A 953 32.21 -75.27 42.94
CA LYS A 953 32.10 -74.00 43.65
C LYS A 953 32.32 -72.86 42.66
N PRO A 954 31.37 -71.93 42.50
CA PRO A 954 31.57 -70.83 41.57
C PRO A 954 32.73 -69.95 42.03
N ALA A 955 33.46 -69.38 41.08
CA ALA A 955 34.64 -68.56 41.33
C ALA A 955 34.70 -67.39 40.33
N PRO A 956 33.77 -66.41 40.43
CA PRO A 956 33.76 -65.24 39.55
C PRO A 956 35.01 -64.37 39.77
N LEU A 957 35.27 -63.47 38.83
CA LEU A 957 36.42 -62.54 38.89
C LEU A 957 36.21 -61.48 40.00
N ASP A 958 37.26 -61.19 40.79
CA ASP A 958 37.23 -60.14 41.81
C ASP A 958 37.56 -58.77 41.20
N LEU A 959 36.54 -57.95 41.00
CA LEU A 959 36.63 -56.66 40.30
C LEU A 959 36.39 -55.44 41.22
N ASN A 960 36.39 -55.61 42.55
CA ASN A 960 36.06 -54.54 43.51
C ASN A 960 36.96 -53.28 43.42
N HIS A 961 38.16 -53.42 42.88
CA HIS A 961 39.13 -52.34 42.70
C HIS A 961 38.90 -51.53 41.41
N ILE A 962 37.99 -51.96 40.53
CA ILE A 962 37.65 -51.29 39.28
C ILE A 962 36.40 -50.43 39.51
N LYS A 963 36.50 -49.13 39.23
CA LYS A 963 35.35 -48.21 39.25
C LYS A 963 34.94 -47.86 37.82
N LEU A 964 33.64 -47.89 37.55
CA LEU A 964 33.08 -47.44 36.28
C LEU A 964 33.12 -45.91 36.19
N THR A 965 33.34 -45.38 34.99
CA THR A 965 33.18 -43.94 34.73
C THR A 965 31.69 -43.59 34.56
N SER A 966 31.31 -42.32 34.73
CA SER A 966 29.92 -41.87 34.52
C SER A 966 29.40 -42.18 33.11
N THR A 967 30.28 -42.18 32.10
CA THR A 967 29.96 -42.59 30.74
C THR A 967 29.70 -44.10 30.62
N GLN A 968 30.39 -44.93 31.39
CA GLN A 968 30.14 -46.37 31.46
C GLN A 968 28.87 -46.69 32.25
N GLU A 969 28.55 -45.93 33.31
CA GLU A 969 27.27 -46.07 34.05
C GLU A 969 26.07 -45.74 33.16
N ALA A 970 26.11 -44.61 32.42
CA ALA A 970 25.06 -44.28 31.44
C ALA A 970 24.92 -45.34 30.33
N MET A 971 26.03 -46.00 29.98
CA MET A 971 26.03 -47.09 29.01
C MET A 971 25.40 -48.37 29.57
N VAL A 972 25.56 -48.66 30.87
CA VAL A 972 24.85 -49.75 31.53
C VAL A 972 23.33 -49.55 31.45
N ASP A 973 22.84 -48.33 31.67
CA ASP A 973 21.41 -48.02 31.52
C ASP A 973 20.92 -48.24 30.09
N LYS A 974 21.71 -47.85 29.08
CA LYS A 974 21.39 -48.08 27.67
C LYS A 974 21.41 -49.55 27.27
N LEU A 975 22.34 -50.34 27.82
CA LEU A 975 22.38 -51.79 27.61
C LEU A 975 21.18 -52.47 28.27
N ALA A 976 20.79 -52.03 29.46
CA ALA A 976 19.61 -52.54 30.15
C ALA A 976 18.31 -52.20 29.41
N GLU A 977 18.19 -50.96 28.90
CA GLU A 977 17.08 -50.53 28.05
C GLU A 977 17.00 -51.39 26.78
N ASN A 978 18.14 -51.62 26.12
CA ASN A 978 18.19 -52.46 24.92
C ASN A 978 17.81 -53.92 25.21
N ALA A 979 18.33 -54.50 26.30
CA ALA A 979 18.00 -55.87 26.70
C ALA A 979 16.50 -56.03 26.96
N HIS A 980 15.89 -55.02 27.61
CA HIS A 980 14.46 -54.98 27.80
C HIS A 980 13.69 -54.82 26.48
N ASN A 981 14.15 -53.97 25.57
CA ASN A 981 13.52 -53.79 24.26
C ASN A 981 13.57 -55.07 23.41
N VAL A 982 14.70 -55.80 23.42
CA VAL A 982 14.82 -57.11 22.75
C VAL A 982 13.82 -58.10 23.34
N TRP A 983 13.76 -58.20 24.66
CA TRP A 983 12.80 -59.06 25.35
C TRP A 983 11.36 -58.67 25.02
N ALA A 984 11.02 -57.38 25.12
CA ALA A 984 9.68 -56.86 24.87
C ALA A 984 9.25 -57.11 23.42
N ARG A 985 10.13 -56.85 22.44
CA ARG A 985 9.88 -57.14 21.02
C ARG A 985 9.49 -58.60 20.84
N ASP A 986 10.29 -59.53 21.36
CA ASP A 986 10.06 -60.96 21.16
C ASP A 986 8.76 -61.44 21.83
N ARG A 987 8.41 -60.88 23.00
CA ARG A 987 7.14 -61.16 23.68
C ARG A 987 5.92 -60.57 22.98
N ILE A 988 6.01 -59.34 22.46
CA ILE A 988 4.94 -58.73 21.68
C ILE A 988 4.69 -59.53 20.39
N HIS A 989 5.73 -60.02 19.72
CA HIS A 989 5.59 -60.93 18.56
C HIS A 989 4.91 -62.26 18.93
N GLN A 990 5.06 -62.72 20.17
CA GLN A 990 4.35 -63.90 20.71
C GLN A 990 2.90 -63.59 21.15
N GLY A 991 2.41 -62.36 20.93
CA GLY A 991 1.04 -61.95 21.24
C GLY A 991 0.84 -61.36 22.64
N TRP A 992 1.91 -60.99 23.35
CA TRP A 992 1.79 -60.36 24.67
C TRP A 992 1.34 -58.90 24.54
N THR A 993 0.43 -58.46 25.42
CA THR A 993 -0.17 -57.12 25.40
C THR A 993 -0.04 -56.40 26.75
N TYR A 994 -0.08 -55.08 26.73
CA TYR A 994 0.00 -54.21 27.90
C TYR A 994 -1.36 -54.10 28.62
N GLY A 995 -1.36 -54.22 29.96
CA GLY A 995 -2.53 -54.03 30.83
C GLY A 995 -2.13 -53.90 32.31
N ILE A 996 -2.97 -53.24 33.11
CA ILE A 996 -2.77 -52.93 34.54
C ILE A 996 -3.23 -54.10 35.42
N GLN A 997 -4.16 -54.92 34.94
CA GLN A 997 -4.68 -56.09 35.65
C GLN A 997 -4.66 -57.36 34.77
N GLN A 998 -4.41 -58.53 35.38
CA GLN A 998 -4.69 -59.83 34.77
C GLN A 998 -6.21 -60.04 34.70
N VAL A 999 -6.88 -59.42 33.73
CA VAL A 999 -8.34 -59.56 33.59
C VAL A 999 -8.71 -60.87 32.85
N THR A 1000 -7.76 -61.50 32.17
CA THR A 1000 -7.93 -62.83 31.54
C THR A 1000 -6.70 -63.71 31.74
N PRO A 1001 -6.83 -64.98 32.18
CA PRO A 1001 -5.70 -65.89 32.42
C PRO A 1001 -4.94 -66.33 31.15
N ALA A 1002 -5.22 -65.74 29.99
CA ALA A 1002 -4.78 -66.24 28.68
C ALA A 1002 -3.69 -65.40 27.99
N VAL A 1003 -3.31 -64.21 28.48
CA VAL A 1003 -2.28 -63.39 27.82
C VAL A 1003 -1.30 -62.78 28.84
N PRO A 1004 0.01 -63.03 28.75
CA PRO A 1004 0.99 -62.45 29.66
C PRO A 1004 1.38 -61.00 29.27
N HIS A 1005 1.86 -60.19 30.23
CA HIS A 1005 2.04 -58.73 30.08
C HIS A 1005 3.48 -58.28 29.84
N VAL A 1006 3.65 -57.16 29.11
CA VAL A 1006 4.92 -56.45 28.90
C VAL A 1006 4.88 -55.12 29.66
N CYS A 1007 5.92 -54.81 30.45
CA CYS A 1007 6.05 -53.55 31.17
C CYS A 1007 6.99 -52.58 30.45
N LEU A 1008 6.85 -51.27 30.67
CA LEU A 1008 7.76 -50.23 30.16
C LEU A 1008 9.08 -50.19 30.94
N PHE A 1009 10.25 -50.19 30.27
CA PHE A 1009 11.57 -50.12 30.91
C PHE A 1009 11.72 -48.93 31.87
N THR A 1010 11.32 -47.73 31.42
CA THR A 1010 11.39 -46.48 32.20
C THR A 1010 10.44 -46.46 33.41
N GLY A 1011 9.50 -47.41 33.50
CA GLY A 1011 8.61 -47.58 34.64
C GLY A 1011 9.16 -48.46 35.76
N VAL A 1012 10.23 -49.23 35.53
CA VAL A 1012 10.63 -50.37 36.40
C VAL A 1012 11.82 -50.11 37.32
N CYS A 1013 12.60 -49.03 37.17
CA CYS A 1013 13.66 -48.75 38.15
C CYS A 1013 13.09 -48.12 39.43
N VAL A 1014 12.60 -48.97 40.35
CA VAL A 1014 13.06 -49.19 41.74
C VAL A 1014 12.13 -50.25 42.33
N TYR A 1015 12.61 -51.49 42.44
CA TYR A 1015 12.25 -52.44 43.50
C TYR A 1015 13.49 -53.22 43.90
#